data_AF-A0A0S7Y6R3-F1
#
_entry.id   AF-A0A0S7Y6R3-F1
#
_cell.length_a   1.000
_cell.length_b   1.000
_cell.length_c   1.000
_cell.angle_alpha   90.00
_cell.angle_beta   90.00
_cell.angle_gamma   90.00
#
_symmetry.space_group_name_H-M   'P 1'
#
loop_
_entity.id
_entity.type
_entity.pdbx_description
1 polymer ?
#
loop_
_entity_poly.entity_id
_entity_poly.type
_entity_poly.pdbx_seq_one_letter_code
_entity_poly.pdbx_strand_id
1 'polypeptide(L)'
;MRGATLTRLAILTLLVGAWAVPAARVGAASPVLDETCYLRRHYRFGVSRYDPAAMKAEGQKVLGKGFARIQRETEKALAQKGVAPATVDWREHVLQPMHRNFSPAPAPVPPADWAAPEFDDGLWVRSRGPFQGSDRAQITDPVLGQFDETQDLGLQTAYYRARFVVDDPARAGALTLRVVYTGGARALVNGTEIARGHLPSGDLAPDTAAEVYPAAAYAPGGARLRDRVIGPVRVPAGLLCNGVNVLAIEVRASHFHPVVLTNPRQPNWGGPTRPWPHARLAAFQLRAASPAVPSAAARPPGLQVWVQDMHHRTDSTEFLPPGEQPGTVRIVAVRNGTHAAQLVIGTDKPVAGLTVKAGELRQADGAATLPASAVRVLHPVPFPLDGWTKGRLGDERGLGASFPTAAQLQAYARMTPAGKAYLFDQLASAPPASIPANTCRPVWLSVRVPADAAAGQYRGTVTVAAQGLAPVALPLELEVVGWRLPTPRDFQTFVGCEQNPYGVAQQYGSELWSDRHFRLLETSFEQLGRIGNAWLNVPVLVNTEFGNHEDSLIRWVRKRGGDFAFDYALLDRYLDLAIAHGGRPRAIQFVVMHGMGSATQPPTPPRVKVYDEATRRTHLVAVAEADAIRPEQRALWGAFATSLHAHLTRRGLEKVMYWGAPLEQEAVPDLKNVLAACTPGVYWTAGGHEIMANAKYARNETFYRLITTIRYNGGWSAFREDQGWKSRLTHLLNPRVGGTVFALHTTSHPFAYRVLPQRAVAFGRTGFTRVGADEWAGIHYAGMAVPKWLTGIPVLFILWPGQEGAESSVRFECMLEGIQEAEARIFLEQALDRGGLPPQVAAQAGKVLAENLEETRFFAGNSVVHSFETYHYRWQERSRRLYRAAATVANAGDTAQR
;
A
#
# COMPACT_ATOMS: atom_id res chain seq x y z
N MET A 1 30.22 44.16 -15.47
CA MET A 1 30.98 42.99 -15.99
C MET A 1 29.96 41.91 -16.33
N ARG A 2 29.36 41.91 -17.52
CA ARG A 2 29.82 41.23 -18.76
C ARG A 2 30.21 39.76 -18.53
N GLY A 3 29.36 38.85 -19.03
CA GLY A 3 29.75 37.57 -19.61
C GLY A 3 29.53 36.33 -18.75
N ALA A 4 28.43 35.60 -18.98
CA ALA A 4 28.36 34.12 -19.08
C ALA A 4 26.90 33.64 -19.08
N THR A 5 26.13 34.00 -20.11
CA THR A 5 24.76 33.51 -20.30
C THR A 5 24.59 33.08 -21.75
N LEU A 6 25.26 31.99 -22.18
CA LEU A 6 25.04 31.37 -23.51
C LEU A 6 25.85 30.06 -23.69
N THR A 7 25.66 29.05 -22.82
CA THR A 7 26.13 27.67 -23.13
C THR A 7 25.39 26.58 -22.35
N ARG A 8 24.05 26.62 -22.30
CA ARG A 8 23.25 25.47 -21.80
C ARG A 8 22.08 25.05 -22.70
N LEU A 9 21.87 25.73 -23.84
CA LEU A 9 20.74 25.43 -24.74
C LEU A 9 21.10 24.53 -25.95
N ALA A 10 22.35 24.07 -26.09
CA ALA A 10 22.80 23.27 -27.24
C ALA A 10 23.09 21.79 -26.92
N ILE A 11 22.88 21.31 -25.69
CA ILE A 11 23.15 19.91 -25.29
C ILE A 11 21.85 19.10 -25.11
N LEU A 12 20.67 19.72 -25.21
CA LEU A 12 19.38 19.02 -25.04
C LEU A 12 18.81 18.38 -26.33
N THR A 13 19.50 18.51 -27.47
CA THR A 13 19.04 17.98 -28.78
C THR A 13 19.90 16.82 -29.30
N LEU A 14 20.83 16.28 -28.49
CA LEU A 14 21.77 15.22 -28.88
C LEU A 14 21.62 13.92 -28.06
N LEU A 15 20.47 13.69 -27.42
CA LEU A 15 20.16 12.45 -26.66
C LEU A 15 18.89 11.73 -27.15
N VAL A 16 18.53 11.89 -28.44
CA VAL A 16 17.55 11.05 -29.14
C VAL A 16 18.21 10.13 -30.19
N GLY A 17 19.53 10.20 -30.37
CA GLY A 17 20.24 9.44 -31.41
C GLY A 17 21.27 8.47 -30.85
N ALA A 18 20.86 7.26 -30.47
CA ALA A 18 21.78 6.11 -30.38
C ALA A 18 21.08 4.73 -30.38
N TRP A 19 19.94 4.57 -31.09
CA TRP A 19 19.47 3.27 -31.61
C TRP A 19 18.77 3.51 -32.95
N ALA A 20 19.47 4.17 -33.88
CA ALA A 20 19.15 4.04 -35.29
C ALA A 20 19.99 2.88 -35.83
N VAL A 21 19.40 1.68 -35.87
CA VAL A 21 19.86 0.63 -36.78
C VAL A 21 19.85 1.25 -38.18
N PRO A 22 20.90 1.09 -39.00
CA PRO A 22 20.88 1.64 -40.35
C PRO A 22 19.65 1.07 -41.07
N ALA A 23 18.80 1.97 -41.58
CA ALA A 23 17.66 1.64 -42.41
C ALA A 23 18.14 1.11 -43.77
N ALA A 24 18.66 -0.11 -43.78
CA ALA A 24 18.68 -0.93 -44.97
C ALA A 24 17.25 -1.44 -45.18
N ARG A 25 16.69 -1.20 -46.37
CA ARG A 25 15.33 -1.57 -46.77
C ARG A 25 15.08 -3.07 -46.57
N VAL A 26 14.52 -3.43 -45.41
CA VAL A 26 13.82 -4.69 -45.15
C VAL A 26 12.34 -4.36 -45.24
N GLY A 27 11.58 -5.14 -46.02
CA GLY A 27 10.17 -4.86 -46.37
C GLY A 27 9.28 -4.49 -45.17
N ALA A 28 8.29 -3.64 -45.45
CA ALA A 28 7.40 -2.92 -44.54
C ALA A 28 6.49 -3.81 -43.65
N ALA A 29 7.06 -4.50 -42.66
CA ALA A 29 6.30 -5.29 -41.69
C ALA A 29 5.77 -4.42 -40.52
N SER A 30 4.46 -4.39 -40.34
CA SER A 30 3.74 -3.62 -39.31
C SER A 30 3.89 -4.25 -37.91
N PRO A 31 4.10 -3.46 -36.85
CA PRO A 31 4.14 -3.96 -35.48
C PRO A 31 2.74 -4.38 -35.00
N VAL A 32 2.61 -5.60 -34.48
CA VAL A 32 1.36 -6.16 -33.92
C VAL A 32 1.38 -6.08 -32.40
N LEU A 33 2.43 -6.63 -31.79
CA LEU A 33 2.67 -6.59 -30.35
C LEU A 33 4.12 -6.21 -30.04
N ASP A 34 4.31 -5.44 -28.98
CA ASP A 34 5.60 -5.14 -28.36
C ASP A 34 5.41 -4.73 -26.89
N GLU A 35 6.48 -4.29 -26.22
CA GLU A 35 6.45 -3.87 -24.82
C GLU A 35 5.53 -2.66 -24.52
N THR A 36 5.07 -1.94 -25.54
CA THR A 36 4.10 -0.84 -25.38
C THR A 36 2.65 -1.33 -25.29
N CYS A 37 2.40 -2.59 -25.63
CA CYS A 37 1.09 -3.23 -25.50
C CYS A 37 0.82 -3.66 -24.05
N TYR A 38 -0.45 -3.80 -23.68
CA TYR A 38 -0.83 -4.39 -22.40
C TYR A 38 -0.70 -5.91 -22.43
N LEU A 39 -0.09 -6.47 -21.39
CA LEU A 39 0.02 -7.90 -21.18
C LEU A 39 -0.61 -8.27 -19.84
N ARG A 40 -1.18 -9.46 -19.77
CA ARG A 40 -1.51 -10.14 -18.52
C ARG A 40 -0.27 -10.89 -18.05
N ARG A 41 0.10 -10.72 -16.78
CA ARG A 41 1.30 -11.34 -16.19
C ARG A 41 1.00 -12.08 -14.89
N HIS A 42 1.66 -13.23 -14.73
CA HIS A 42 1.68 -14.02 -13.50
C HIS A 42 3.12 -14.36 -13.13
N TYR A 43 3.52 -13.99 -11.92
CA TYR A 43 4.88 -14.20 -11.42
C TYR A 43 4.88 -15.26 -10.34
N ARG A 44 5.76 -16.24 -10.49
CA ARG A 44 6.07 -17.23 -9.45
C ARG A 44 7.42 -16.91 -8.87
N PHE A 45 7.39 -16.37 -7.67
CA PHE A 45 8.58 -16.19 -6.87
C PHE A 45 8.88 -17.45 -6.03
N GLY A 46 10.10 -17.54 -5.51
CA GLY A 46 10.54 -18.61 -4.64
C GLY A 46 11.98 -18.41 -4.21
N VAL A 47 12.60 -19.49 -3.73
CA VAL A 47 13.98 -19.44 -3.26
C VAL A 47 14.94 -19.54 -4.45
N SER A 48 15.82 -18.55 -4.57
CA SER A 48 16.97 -18.55 -5.47
C SER A 48 17.89 -19.74 -5.16
N ARG A 49 18.31 -20.50 -6.20
CA ARG A 49 19.23 -21.63 -6.05
C ARG A 49 20.55 -21.37 -6.75
N TYR A 50 21.62 -21.96 -6.23
CA TYR A 50 22.93 -21.97 -6.88
C TYR A 50 23.11 -23.25 -7.68
N ASP A 51 23.82 -23.16 -8.79
CA ASP A 51 24.05 -24.31 -9.65
C ASP A 51 24.95 -25.34 -8.96
N PRO A 52 24.46 -26.57 -8.71
CA PRO A 52 25.26 -27.56 -8.00
C PRO A 52 26.48 -27.98 -8.82
N ALA A 53 26.36 -28.11 -10.14
CA ALA A 53 27.46 -28.54 -11.00
C ALA A 53 28.63 -27.54 -10.95
N ALA A 54 28.35 -26.26 -11.09
CA ALA A 54 29.35 -25.19 -10.96
C ALA A 54 29.92 -25.11 -9.54
N MET A 55 29.09 -25.29 -8.50
CA MET A 55 29.56 -25.33 -7.11
C MET A 55 30.58 -26.46 -6.88
N LYS A 56 30.34 -27.65 -7.47
CA LYS A 56 31.24 -28.81 -7.40
C LYS A 56 32.50 -28.61 -8.23
N ALA A 57 32.37 -28.10 -9.46
CA ALA A 57 33.47 -28.02 -10.41
C ALA A 57 34.48 -26.91 -10.09
N GLU A 58 33.99 -25.74 -9.65
CA GLU A 58 34.86 -24.55 -9.51
C GLU A 58 34.59 -23.71 -8.26
N GLY A 59 33.65 -24.11 -7.39
CA GLY A 59 33.28 -23.35 -6.19
C GLY A 59 34.47 -23.00 -5.28
N GLN A 60 35.38 -23.95 -5.03
CA GLN A 60 36.59 -23.69 -4.23
C GLN A 60 37.50 -22.63 -4.86
N LYS A 61 37.69 -22.71 -6.19
CA LYS A 61 38.52 -21.77 -6.96
C LYS A 61 37.93 -20.36 -6.94
N VAL A 62 36.61 -20.25 -7.11
CA VAL A 62 35.90 -18.98 -7.22
C VAL A 62 35.70 -18.31 -5.85
N LEU A 63 35.35 -19.08 -4.81
CA LEU A 63 35.01 -18.53 -3.49
C LEU A 63 36.22 -18.38 -2.56
N GLY A 64 37.31 -19.11 -2.81
CA GLY A 64 38.49 -19.11 -1.95
C GLY A 64 38.12 -19.39 -0.49
N LYS A 65 38.50 -18.48 0.41
CA LYS A 65 38.19 -18.57 1.86
C LYS A 65 36.69 -18.61 2.16
N GLY A 66 35.84 -18.09 1.27
CA GLY A 66 34.39 -18.12 1.40
C GLY A 66 33.79 -19.52 1.31
N PHE A 67 34.43 -20.46 0.61
CA PHE A 67 33.88 -21.80 0.36
C PHE A 67 33.60 -22.56 1.66
N ALA A 68 34.60 -22.64 2.54
CA ALA A 68 34.46 -23.31 3.84
C ALA A 68 33.43 -22.63 4.76
N ARG A 69 33.25 -21.30 4.64
CA ARG A 69 32.20 -20.58 5.38
C ARG A 69 30.81 -20.99 4.87
N ILE A 70 30.60 -21.01 3.56
CA ILE A 70 29.31 -21.38 2.95
C ILE A 70 28.94 -22.82 3.26
N GLN A 71 29.92 -23.74 3.24
CA GLN A 71 29.72 -25.12 3.66
C GLN A 71 29.14 -25.18 5.09
N ARG A 72 29.84 -24.58 6.06
CA ARG A 72 29.38 -24.57 7.47
C ARG A 72 27.99 -23.95 7.65
N GLU A 73 27.72 -22.84 6.94
CA GLU A 73 26.41 -22.18 6.98
C GLU A 73 25.29 -23.09 6.42
N THR A 74 25.58 -23.81 5.33
CA THR A 74 24.62 -24.70 4.66
C THR A 74 24.35 -25.96 5.48
N GLU A 75 25.40 -26.61 5.99
CA GLU A 75 25.28 -27.77 6.88
C GLU A 75 24.51 -27.41 8.15
N LYS A 76 24.74 -26.23 8.74
CA LYS A 76 23.96 -25.73 9.87
C LYS A 76 22.47 -25.56 9.52
N ALA A 77 22.16 -25.01 8.35
CA ALA A 77 20.78 -24.82 7.89
C ALA A 77 20.07 -26.14 7.60
N LEU A 78 20.79 -27.15 7.08
CA LEU A 78 20.27 -28.51 6.90
C LEU A 78 19.94 -29.16 8.25
N ALA A 79 20.86 -29.07 9.22
CA ALA A 79 20.63 -29.60 10.56
C ALA A 79 19.41 -28.96 11.25
N GLN A 80 19.20 -27.65 11.08
CA GLN A 80 18.00 -26.94 11.58
C GLN A 80 16.70 -27.43 10.94
N LYS A 81 16.76 -28.05 9.75
CA LYS A 81 15.62 -28.68 9.06
C LYS A 81 15.50 -30.18 9.36
N GLY A 82 16.27 -30.70 10.32
CA GLY A 82 16.29 -32.12 10.65
C GLY A 82 17.00 -33.00 9.61
N VAL A 83 17.75 -32.41 8.66
CA VAL A 83 18.54 -33.16 7.68
C VAL A 83 19.95 -33.31 8.22
N ALA A 84 20.41 -34.56 8.38
CA ALA A 84 21.79 -34.85 8.79
C ALA A 84 22.76 -34.43 7.67
N PRO A 85 23.67 -33.46 7.89
CA PRO A 85 24.50 -32.96 6.78
C PRO A 85 25.42 -34.00 6.15
N ALA A 86 25.78 -35.05 6.88
CA ALA A 86 26.60 -36.16 6.37
C ALA A 86 25.86 -37.06 5.35
N THR A 87 24.53 -36.99 5.27
CA THR A 87 23.74 -37.86 4.38
C THR A 87 23.39 -37.21 3.05
N VAL A 88 23.82 -35.98 2.80
CA VAL A 88 23.54 -35.23 1.57
C VAL A 88 24.78 -34.47 1.10
N ASP A 89 24.88 -34.18 -0.19
CA ASP A 89 25.93 -33.29 -0.70
C ASP A 89 25.52 -31.83 -0.44
N TRP A 90 26.15 -31.16 0.53
CA TRP A 90 25.82 -29.77 0.87
C TRP A 90 25.87 -28.82 -0.32
N ARG A 91 26.66 -29.13 -1.36
CA ARG A 91 26.79 -28.32 -2.59
C ARG A 91 25.49 -28.26 -3.40
N GLU A 92 24.58 -29.21 -3.19
CA GLU A 92 23.24 -29.25 -3.79
C GLU A 92 22.19 -28.46 -2.98
N HIS A 93 22.55 -28.06 -1.76
CA HIS A 93 21.65 -27.44 -0.79
C HIS A 93 22.05 -26.02 -0.41
N VAL A 94 22.99 -25.41 -1.15
CA VAL A 94 23.39 -24.03 -0.93
C VAL A 94 22.19 -23.14 -1.20
N LEU A 95 21.60 -22.64 -0.12
CA LEU A 95 20.53 -21.67 -0.13
C LEU A 95 21.04 -20.46 0.64
N GLN A 96 21.41 -19.41 -0.08
CA GLN A 96 21.73 -18.15 0.56
C GLN A 96 20.61 -17.16 0.24
N PRO A 97 19.84 -16.70 1.25
CA PRO A 97 18.88 -15.63 1.04
C PRO A 97 19.64 -14.43 0.47
N MET A 98 19.30 -14.03 -0.76
CA MET A 98 19.85 -12.83 -1.39
C MET A 98 19.31 -11.56 -0.71
N HIS A 99 18.36 -11.70 0.23
CA HIS A 99 17.92 -10.65 1.14
C HIS A 99 17.71 -11.25 2.53
N ARG A 100 18.18 -10.59 3.60
CA ARG A 100 18.15 -11.13 4.98
C ARG A 100 16.73 -11.39 5.50
N ASN A 101 15.71 -10.73 4.94
CA ASN A 101 14.37 -10.69 5.51
C ASN A 101 13.24 -11.11 4.55
N PHE A 102 13.53 -11.69 3.38
CA PHE A 102 12.50 -11.87 2.34
C PHE A 102 12.63 -13.22 1.62
N SER A 103 11.57 -14.02 1.68
CA SER A 103 11.27 -15.07 0.73
C SER A 103 9.77 -14.96 0.44
N PRO A 104 9.37 -14.52 -0.76
CA PRO A 104 7.97 -14.39 -1.10
C PRO A 104 7.35 -15.80 -1.10
N ALA A 105 6.12 -15.91 -0.57
CA ALA A 105 5.33 -17.12 -0.76
C ALA A 105 5.23 -17.43 -2.25
N PRO A 106 5.55 -18.67 -2.69
CA PRO A 106 5.47 -19.01 -4.09
C PRO A 106 4.01 -18.95 -4.56
N ALA A 107 3.76 -18.12 -5.57
CA ALA A 107 2.48 -18.18 -6.29
C ALA A 107 2.32 -19.59 -6.90
N PRO A 108 1.09 -20.12 -7.00
CA PRO A 108 0.87 -21.40 -7.63
C PRO A 108 1.31 -21.37 -9.09
N VAL A 109 1.66 -22.54 -9.62
CA VAL A 109 1.87 -22.71 -11.05
C VAL A 109 0.52 -22.48 -11.75
N PRO A 110 0.48 -21.72 -12.85
CA PRO A 110 -0.72 -21.64 -13.68
C PRO A 110 -1.20 -23.03 -14.14
N PRO A 111 -2.50 -23.20 -14.40
CA PRO A 111 -3.04 -24.38 -15.08
C PRO A 111 -2.30 -24.69 -16.39
N ALA A 112 -2.27 -25.96 -16.81
CA ALA A 112 -1.51 -26.38 -18.00
C ALA A 112 -1.95 -25.67 -19.29
N ASP A 113 -3.22 -25.30 -19.37
CA ASP A 113 -3.86 -24.57 -20.47
C ASP A 113 -3.72 -23.05 -20.37
N TRP A 114 -2.90 -22.52 -19.46
CA TRP A 114 -2.72 -21.07 -19.27
C TRP A 114 -2.33 -20.30 -20.52
N ALA A 115 -1.81 -20.95 -21.58
CA ALA A 115 -1.42 -20.33 -22.84
C ALA A 115 -2.52 -20.39 -23.93
N ALA A 116 -3.64 -21.07 -23.65
CA ALA A 116 -4.77 -21.20 -24.57
C ALA A 116 -5.57 -19.89 -24.68
N PRO A 117 -6.23 -19.60 -25.82
CA PRO A 117 -7.08 -18.43 -25.99
C PRO A 117 -8.20 -18.30 -24.94
N GLU A 118 -8.78 -19.43 -24.53
CA GLU A 118 -9.97 -19.55 -23.67
C GLU A 118 -9.66 -19.36 -22.19
N PHE A 119 -8.39 -19.40 -21.79
CA PHE A 119 -7.99 -19.24 -20.40
C PHE A 119 -8.37 -17.86 -19.84
N ASP A 120 -9.10 -17.85 -18.71
CA ASP A 120 -9.47 -16.65 -17.96
C ASP A 120 -8.28 -16.15 -17.14
N ASP A 121 -7.55 -15.19 -17.71
CA ASP A 121 -6.47 -14.45 -17.08
C ASP A 121 -6.93 -13.13 -16.45
N GLY A 122 -8.24 -12.94 -16.22
CA GLY A 122 -8.80 -11.70 -15.66
C GLY A 122 -8.23 -11.34 -14.27
N LEU A 123 -7.78 -12.34 -13.51
CA LEU A 123 -7.12 -12.18 -12.21
C LEU A 123 -5.61 -11.90 -12.30
N TRP A 124 -5.01 -12.02 -13.49
CA TRP A 124 -3.59 -11.73 -13.70
C TRP A 124 -3.41 -10.22 -13.83
N VAL A 125 -2.27 -9.72 -13.36
CA VAL A 125 -1.96 -8.29 -13.40
C VAL A 125 -1.87 -7.84 -14.85
N ARG A 126 -2.51 -6.72 -15.19
CA ARG A 126 -2.40 -6.11 -16.52
C ARG A 126 -1.41 -4.96 -16.48
N SER A 127 -0.37 -4.99 -17.29
CA SER A 127 0.63 -3.91 -17.34
C SER A 127 1.32 -3.83 -18.72
N ARG A 128 1.96 -2.69 -18.98
CA ARG A 128 2.91 -2.53 -20.10
C ARG A 128 4.33 -2.77 -19.61
N GLY A 129 5.27 -2.91 -20.53
CA GLY A 129 6.69 -2.97 -20.20
C GLY A 129 7.24 -1.62 -19.70
N PRO A 130 8.41 -1.61 -19.05
CA PRO A 130 9.26 -2.76 -18.74
C PRO A 130 8.67 -3.64 -17.62
N PHE A 131 8.91 -4.95 -17.69
CA PHE A 131 8.28 -5.93 -16.78
C PHE A 131 9.11 -6.28 -15.55
N GLN A 132 10.45 -6.15 -15.63
CA GLN A 132 11.45 -6.31 -14.56
C GLN A 132 12.64 -5.38 -14.83
N GLY A 133 13.44 -5.06 -13.80
CA GLY A 133 14.62 -4.18 -13.79
C GLY A 133 14.98 -3.49 -15.11
N SER A 134 14.67 -2.18 -15.22
CA SER A 134 14.93 -1.39 -16.44
C SER A 134 16.17 -0.51 -16.30
N ASP A 135 17.01 -0.45 -17.34
CA ASP A 135 18.18 0.46 -17.43
C ASP A 135 17.79 1.94 -17.48
N ARG A 136 16.49 2.25 -17.55
CA ARG A 136 16.02 3.61 -17.33
C ARG A 136 16.14 3.90 -15.85
N ALA A 137 17.35 4.27 -15.43
CA ALA A 137 17.69 4.89 -14.14
C ALA A 137 16.89 6.19 -13.84
N GLN A 138 15.87 6.50 -14.65
CA GLN A 138 14.99 7.66 -14.60
C GLN A 138 13.50 7.32 -14.80
N ILE A 139 13.09 6.04 -14.96
CA ILE A 139 11.69 5.71 -14.64
C ILE A 139 11.61 5.63 -13.12
N THR A 140 11.66 6.81 -12.49
CA THR A 140 10.69 7.09 -11.44
C THR A 140 9.35 6.98 -12.15
N ASP A 141 8.78 5.78 -12.21
CA ASP A 141 7.34 5.72 -12.36
C ASP A 141 6.83 6.51 -11.15
N PRO A 142 6.16 7.65 -11.35
CA PRO A 142 5.67 8.44 -10.23
C PRO A 142 4.82 7.58 -9.28
N VAL A 143 4.18 6.54 -9.80
CA VAL A 143 3.35 5.59 -9.07
C VAL A 143 4.16 4.57 -8.26
N LEU A 144 5.31 4.13 -8.78
CA LEU A 144 6.05 2.98 -8.25
C LEU A 144 7.40 3.34 -7.60
N GLY A 145 7.82 4.59 -7.53
CA GLY A 145 9.08 4.94 -6.85
C GLY A 145 10.31 4.24 -7.44
N GLN A 146 11.47 4.28 -6.76
CA GLN A 146 12.68 3.62 -7.25
C GLN A 146 12.48 2.09 -7.29
N PHE A 147 12.46 1.52 -8.50
CA PHE A 147 12.52 0.07 -8.71
C PHE A 147 13.79 -0.50 -8.07
N ASP A 148 13.61 -1.45 -7.15
CA ASP A 148 14.70 -2.22 -6.56
C ASP A 148 14.82 -3.55 -7.31
N GLU A 149 15.82 -3.65 -8.19
CA GLU A 149 16.13 -4.84 -8.98
C GLU A 149 16.38 -6.10 -8.10
N THR A 150 16.56 -5.94 -6.77
CA THR A 150 16.77 -7.08 -5.86
C THR A 150 15.51 -7.90 -5.66
N GLN A 151 14.32 -7.35 -5.95
CA GLN A 151 13.05 -8.09 -5.87
C GLN A 151 12.93 -9.19 -6.95
N ASP A 152 13.57 -8.99 -8.10
CA ASP A 152 13.56 -9.93 -9.22
C ASP A 152 14.44 -11.17 -8.95
N LEU A 153 15.28 -11.15 -7.91
CA LEU A 153 16.17 -12.27 -7.58
C LEU A 153 15.41 -13.52 -7.13
N GLY A 154 14.24 -13.33 -6.50
CA GLY A 154 13.36 -14.40 -6.09
C GLY A 154 12.45 -14.92 -7.20
N LEU A 155 12.41 -14.27 -8.36
CA LEU A 155 11.52 -14.66 -9.46
C LEU A 155 12.01 -15.97 -10.09
N GLN A 156 11.25 -17.06 -9.94
CA GLN A 156 11.58 -18.36 -10.53
C GLN A 156 11.01 -18.49 -11.94
N THR A 157 9.78 -18.00 -12.14
CA THR A 157 9.10 -18.07 -13.43
C THR A 157 8.17 -16.88 -13.62
N ALA A 158 8.17 -16.31 -14.83
CA ALA A 158 7.21 -15.30 -15.24
C ALA A 158 6.44 -15.77 -16.47
N TYR A 159 5.12 -15.63 -16.42
CA TYR A 159 4.20 -15.96 -17.48
C TYR A 159 3.57 -14.68 -18.00
N TYR A 160 3.54 -14.52 -19.31
CA TYR A 160 2.96 -13.36 -19.99
C TYR A 160 1.97 -13.83 -21.04
N ARG A 161 0.85 -13.12 -21.16
CA ARG A 161 -0.16 -13.31 -22.20
C ARG A 161 -0.48 -11.98 -22.85
N ALA A 162 -0.45 -11.94 -24.17
CA ALA A 162 -0.83 -10.80 -24.98
C ALA A 162 -1.87 -11.24 -26.01
N ARG A 163 -2.99 -10.53 -26.10
CA ARG A 163 -4.02 -10.78 -27.11
C ARG A 163 -3.78 -9.91 -28.34
N PHE A 164 -4.01 -10.48 -29.52
CA PHE A 164 -4.03 -9.75 -30.79
C PHE A 164 -5.14 -10.31 -31.69
N VAL A 165 -5.67 -9.47 -32.58
CA VAL A 165 -6.80 -9.85 -33.43
C VAL A 165 -6.30 -10.09 -34.86
N VAL A 166 -6.74 -11.19 -35.44
CA VAL A 166 -6.51 -11.54 -36.85
C VAL A 166 -7.86 -11.83 -37.49
N ASP A 167 -8.40 -10.87 -38.25
CA ASP A 167 -9.73 -11.02 -38.86
C ASP A 167 -9.78 -12.17 -39.87
N ASP A 168 -8.72 -12.30 -40.68
CA ASP A 168 -8.54 -13.36 -41.66
C ASP A 168 -7.06 -13.79 -41.70
N PRO A 169 -6.73 -14.99 -41.19
CA PRO A 169 -5.38 -15.55 -41.21
C PRO A 169 -4.76 -15.63 -42.62
N ALA A 170 -5.57 -15.79 -43.67
CA ALA A 170 -5.07 -15.81 -45.05
C ALA A 170 -4.53 -14.44 -45.49
N ARG A 171 -5.00 -13.36 -44.87
CA ARG A 171 -4.60 -11.96 -45.15
C ARG A 171 -3.57 -11.41 -44.17
N ALA A 172 -3.24 -12.16 -43.12
CA ALA A 172 -2.29 -11.75 -42.08
C ALA A 172 -0.84 -11.64 -42.58
N GLY A 173 -0.52 -12.30 -43.70
CA GLY A 173 0.85 -12.40 -44.20
C GLY A 173 1.75 -13.19 -43.24
N ALA A 174 3.07 -13.11 -43.43
CA ALA A 174 4.01 -13.75 -42.52
C ALA A 174 4.09 -12.98 -41.19
N LEU A 175 3.83 -13.66 -40.08
CA LEU A 175 4.09 -13.14 -38.74
C LEU A 175 5.46 -13.61 -38.24
N THR A 176 6.23 -12.71 -37.65
CA THR A 176 7.56 -13.00 -37.08
C THR A 176 7.67 -12.50 -35.65
N LEU A 177 8.16 -13.36 -34.77
CA LEU A 177 8.36 -13.09 -33.35
C LEU A 177 9.86 -13.00 -33.02
N ARG A 178 10.22 -11.98 -32.25
CA ARG A 178 11.52 -11.87 -31.58
C ARG A 178 11.32 -11.65 -30.08
N VAL A 179 12.08 -12.34 -29.23
CA VAL A 179 12.02 -12.19 -27.78
C VAL A 179 13.43 -11.99 -27.23
N VAL A 180 13.60 -11.02 -26.33
CA VAL A 180 14.85 -10.71 -25.62
C VAL A 180 14.62 -10.91 -24.13
N TYR A 181 15.48 -11.69 -23.48
CA TYR A 181 15.27 -12.13 -22.10
C TYR A 181 16.58 -12.40 -21.36
N THR A 182 16.52 -12.54 -20.03
CA THR A 182 17.55 -13.23 -19.23
C THR A 182 16.98 -14.52 -18.65
N GLY A 183 17.84 -15.52 -18.45
CA GLY A 183 17.41 -16.88 -18.10
C GLY A 183 17.06 -17.70 -19.33
N GLY A 184 15.95 -18.42 -19.29
CA GLY A 184 15.45 -19.25 -20.39
C GLY A 184 14.04 -18.84 -20.74
N ALA A 185 13.66 -18.96 -22.01
CA ALA A 185 12.32 -18.58 -22.45
C ALA A 185 11.73 -19.56 -23.45
N ARG A 186 10.41 -19.66 -23.46
CA ARG A 186 9.63 -20.24 -24.55
C ARG A 186 8.49 -19.33 -24.94
N ALA A 187 8.13 -19.36 -26.21
CA ALA A 187 7.01 -18.63 -26.77
C ALA A 187 5.99 -19.61 -27.36
N LEU A 188 4.72 -19.35 -27.07
CA LEU A 188 3.59 -20.13 -27.53
C LEU A 188 2.59 -19.23 -28.24
N VAL A 189 1.95 -19.74 -29.28
CA VAL A 189 0.81 -19.10 -29.94
C VAL A 189 -0.39 -20.03 -29.81
N ASN A 190 -1.46 -19.53 -29.21
CA ASN A 190 -2.70 -20.29 -28.95
C ASN A 190 -2.42 -21.65 -28.29
N GLY A 191 -1.61 -21.65 -27.23
CA GLY A 191 -1.24 -22.87 -26.50
C GLY A 191 -0.14 -23.73 -27.14
N THR A 192 0.23 -23.50 -28.40
CA THR A 192 1.25 -24.31 -29.09
C THR A 192 2.62 -23.62 -29.05
N GLU A 193 3.64 -24.32 -28.57
CA GLU A 193 5.01 -23.82 -28.52
C GLU A 193 5.60 -23.66 -29.93
N ILE A 194 6.11 -22.46 -30.25
CA ILE A 194 6.71 -22.15 -31.55
C ILE A 194 8.22 -21.94 -31.46
N ALA A 195 8.74 -21.65 -30.27
CA ALA A 195 10.15 -21.39 -30.06
C ALA A 195 10.53 -21.53 -28.58
N ARG A 196 11.77 -21.96 -28.34
CA ARG A 196 12.39 -22.08 -27.02
C ARG A 196 13.86 -21.73 -27.12
N GLY A 197 14.42 -21.15 -26.06
CA GLY A 197 15.86 -20.91 -25.96
C GLY A 197 16.34 -20.99 -24.52
N HIS A 198 17.51 -21.60 -24.33
CA HIS A 198 18.18 -21.79 -23.03
C HIS A 198 17.30 -22.49 -21.97
N LEU A 199 16.43 -23.39 -22.43
CA LEU A 199 15.63 -24.30 -21.62
C LEU A 199 15.87 -25.73 -22.16
N PRO A 200 15.79 -26.77 -21.31
CA PRO A 200 15.95 -28.16 -21.75
C PRO A 200 14.87 -28.55 -22.77
N SER A 201 15.06 -29.64 -23.51
CA SER A 201 14.02 -30.20 -24.39
C SER A 201 12.93 -30.92 -23.58
N GLY A 202 11.77 -31.13 -24.19
CA GLY A 202 10.64 -31.85 -23.57
C GLY A 202 9.79 -31.01 -22.61
N ASP A 203 9.05 -31.70 -21.74
CA ASP A 203 8.17 -31.06 -20.76
C ASP A 203 8.97 -30.37 -19.65
N LEU A 204 8.41 -29.27 -19.14
CA LEU A 204 9.05 -28.45 -18.13
C LEU A 204 8.30 -28.57 -16.79
N ALA A 205 8.83 -29.37 -15.87
CA ALA A 205 8.33 -29.45 -14.50
C ALA A 205 8.36 -28.06 -13.81
N PRO A 206 7.54 -27.78 -12.79
CA PRO A 206 7.45 -26.46 -12.16
C PRO A 206 8.78 -25.82 -11.75
N ASP A 207 9.77 -26.61 -11.34
CA ASP A 207 11.06 -26.15 -10.85
C ASP A 207 12.21 -26.31 -11.86
N THR A 208 11.93 -26.70 -13.11
CA THR A 208 12.96 -26.77 -14.15
C THR A 208 13.57 -25.40 -14.39
N ALA A 209 14.88 -25.29 -14.14
CA ALA A 209 15.66 -24.08 -14.33
C ALA A 209 16.13 -23.91 -15.78
N ALA A 210 16.46 -22.66 -16.13
CA ALA A 210 17.14 -22.34 -17.38
C ALA A 210 18.65 -22.61 -17.34
N GLU A 211 19.26 -22.62 -18.52
CA GLU A 211 20.71 -22.79 -18.68
C GLU A 211 21.48 -21.73 -17.87
N VAL A 212 22.45 -22.19 -17.09
CA VAL A 212 23.26 -21.38 -16.18
C VAL A 212 24.17 -20.43 -16.97
N TYR A 213 24.38 -19.23 -16.42
CA TYR A 213 25.36 -18.31 -16.97
C TYR A 213 26.77 -18.66 -16.47
N PRO A 214 27.80 -18.63 -17.34
CA PRO A 214 29.18 -18.90 -16.93
C PRO A 214 29.70 -17.78 -16.01
N ALA A 215 30.74 -18.08 -15.22
CA ALA A 215 31.38 -17.10 -14.31
C ALA A 215 31.74 -15.77 -14.99
N ALA A 216 32.19 -15.80 -16.25
CA ALA A 216 32.56 -14.62 -17.03
C ALA A 216 31.38 -13.70 -17.40
N ALA A 217 30.14 -14.18 -17.29
CA ALA A 217 28.95 -13.36 -17.52
C ALA A 217 28.69 -12.36 -16.38
N TYR A 218 29.37 -12.53 -15.23
CA TYR A 218 29.26 -11.66 -14.07
C TYR A 218 30.45 -10.70 -14.03
N ALA A 219 30.22 -9.44 -14.41
CA ALA A 219 31.30 -8.45 -14.44
C ALA A 219 31.69 -7.97 -13.03
N PRO A 220 32.99 -7.70 -12.77
CA PRO A 220 33.44 -7.02 -11.55
C PRO A 220 32.70 -5.69 -11.37
N GLY A 221 32.16 -5.44 -10.17
CA GLY A 221 31.39 -4.22 -9.89
C GLY A 221 29.89 -4.28 -10.24
N GLY A 222 29.37 -5.43 -10.71
CA GLY A 222 27.92 -5.66 -10.81
C GLY A 222 27.24 -5.11 -12.06
N ALA A 223 27.84 -5.29 -13.25
CA ALA A 223 27.16 -4.98 -14.52
C ALA A 223 26.01 -5.98 -14.81
N ARG A 224 25.05 -5.54 -15.63
CA ARG A 224 23.86 -6.32 -16.05
C ARG A 224 24.26 -7.62 -16.76
N LEU A 225 23.49 -8.70 -16.52
CA LEU A 225 23.65 -9.94 -17.27
C LEU A 225 23.37 -9.72 -18.76
N ARG A 226 24.14 -10.41 -19.60
CA ARG A 226 23.92 -10.38 -21.05
C ARG A 226 22.54 -10.94 -21.40
N ASP A 227 21.80 -10.18 -22.19
CA ASP A 227 20.51 -10.61 -22.73
C ASP A 227 20.70 -11.76 -23.74
N ARG A 228 19.78 -12.70 -23.70
CA ARG A 228 19.59 -13.82 -24.65
C ARG A 228 18.45 -13.49 -25.61
N VAL A 229 18.42 -14.16 -26.76
CA VAL A 229 17.44 -13.87 -27.83
C VAL A 229 16.82 -15.15 -28.37
N ILE A 230 15.52 -15.11 -28.64
CA ILE A 230 14.80 -16.05 -29.51
C ILE A 230 14.39 -15.28 -30.77
N GLY A 231 14.65 -15.87 -31.93
CA GLY A 231 14.16 -15.39 -33.22
C GLY A 231 15.08 -14.44 -34.00
N PRO A 232 14.58 -13.90 -35.12
CA PRO A 232 13.18 -13.94 -35.55
C PRO A 232 12.68 -15.35 -35.88
N VAL A 233 11.52 -15.73 -35.32
CA VAL A 233 10.85 -17.02 -35.60
C VAL A 233 9.55 -16.74 -36.33
N ARG A 234 9.29 -17.47 -37.42
CA ARG A 234 8.01 -17.37 -38.16
C ARG A 234 6.91 -18.07 -37.36
N VAL A 235 5.77 -17.41 -37.17
CA VAL A 235 4.57 -18.03 -36.61
C VAL A 235 3.93 -18.91 -37.70
N PRO A 236 3.74 -20.22 -37.48
CA PRO A 236 3.02 -21.08 -38.42
C PRO A 236 1.59 -20.58 -38.64
N ALA A 237 1.19 -20.41 -39.90
CA ALA A 237 -0.13 -19.85 -40.25
C ALA A 237 -1.30 -20.70 -39.72
N GLY A 238 -1.14 -22.02 -39.66
CA GLY A 238 -2.16 -22.95 -39.14
C GLY A 238 -2.40 -22.85 -37.63
N LEU A 239 -1.58 -22.10 -36.88
CA LEU A 239 -1.83 -21.82 -35.47
C LEU A 239 -2.71 -20.58 -35.27
N LEU A 240 -2.89 -19.74 -36.30
CA LEU A 240 -3.74 -18.55 -36.21
C LEU A 240 -5.20 -18.95 -36.39
N CYS A 241 -6.06 -18.40 -35.54
CA CYS A 241 -7.51 -18.52 -35.67
C CYS A 241 -8.13 -17.18 -36.10
N ASN A 242 -9.35 -17.25 -36.64
CA ASN A 242 -10.14 -16.07 -36.91
C ASN A 242 -10.50 -15.38 -35.58
N GLY A 243 -10.25 -14.08 -35.48
CA GLY A 243 -10.51 -13.30 -34.27
C GLY A 243 -9.32 -13.28 -33.31
N VAL A 244 -9.58 -13.57 -32.03
CA VAL A 244 -8.63 -13.37 -30.93
C VAL A 244 -7.59 -14.49 -30.90
N ASN A 245 -6.32 -14.10 -31.00
CA ASN A 245 -5.16 -14.95 -30.83
C ASN A 245 -4.37 -14.53 -29.58
N VAL A 246 -3.65 -15.47 -28.98
CA VAL A 246 -2.81 -15.24 -27.80
C VAL A 246 -1.35 -15.55 -28.13
N LEU A 247 -0.48 -14.57 -27.90
CA LEU A 247 0.95 -14.80 -27.73
C LEU A 247 1.24 -14.97 -26.24
N ALA A 248 1.78 -16.12 -25.87
CA ALA A 248 2.19 -16.44 -24.52
C ALA A 248 3.71 -16.57 -24.44
N ILE A 249 4.32 -15.98 -23.41
CA ILE A 249 5.77 -16.06 -23.16
C ILE A 249 5.98 -16.56 -21.73
N GLU A 250 6.76 -17.61 -21.58
CA GLU A 250 7.21 -18.12 -20.28
C GLU A 250 8.72 -17.89 -20.16
N VAL A 251 9.13 -17.20 -19.10
CA VAL A 251 10.53 -16.94 -18.77
C VAL A 251 10.87 -17.65 -17.46
N ARG A 252 11.94 -18.44 -17.44
CA ARG A 252 12.42 -19.15 -16.24
C ARG A 252 13.79 -18.69 -15.82
N ALA A 253 13.98 -18.64 -14.50
CA ALA A 253 15.27 -18.36 -13.92
C ALA A 253 16.26 -19.48 -14.19
N SER A 254 17.51 -19.11 -14.48
CA SER A 254 18.63 -20.03 -14.33
C SER A 254 19.12 -20.04 -12.90
N HIS A 255 19.77 -21.13 -12.48
CA HIS A 255 20.47 -21.13 -11.21
C HIS A 255 21.63 -20.13 -11.21
N PHE A 256 21.93 -19.59 -10.04
CA PHE A 256 23.05 -18.66 -9.86
C PHE A 256 24.38 -19.40 -9.94
N HIS A 257 25.34 -18.79 -10.64
CA HIS A 257 26.71 -19.25 -10.57
C HIS A 257 27.30 -18.94 -9.16
N PRO A 258 28.16 -19.81 -8.58
CA PRO A 258 28.75 -19.59 -7.26
C PRO A 258 29.43 -18.22 -7.09
N VAL A 259 29.99 -17.63 -8.17
CA VAL A 259 30.62 -16.30 -8.16
C VAL A 259 29.73 -15.21 -7.54
N VAL A 260 28.41 -15.35 -7.63
CA VAL A 260 27.45 -14.41 -7.02
C VAL A 260 27.62 -14.31 -5.50
N LEU A 261 28.08 -15.37 -4.83
CA LEU A 261 28.36 -15.38 -3.39
C LEU A 261 29.58 -14.53 -3.00
N THR A 262 30.37 -14.06 -3.96
CA THR A 262 31.48 -13.12 -3.73
C THR A 262 31.02 -11.66 -3.71
N ASN A 263 29.79 -11.39 -4.14
CA ASN A 263 29.27 -10.02 -4.21
C ASN A 263 29.13 -9.45 -2.79
N PRO A 264 29.73 -8.28 -2.50
CA PRO A 264 29.57 -7.65 -1.19
C PRO A 264 28.09 -7.43 -0.86
N ARG A 265 27.75 -7.73 0.39
CA ARG A 265 26.42 -7.43 0.92
C ARG A 265 26.37 -5.98 1.37
N GLN A 266 25.25 -5.32 1.14
CA GLN A 266 25.01 -3.98 1.66
C GLN A 266 24.98 -4.01 3.21
N PRO A 267 25.70 -3.10 3.89
CA PRO A 267 25.87 -3.13 5.34
C PRO A 267 24.57 -3.11 6.16
N ASN A 268 23.56 -2.37 5.69
CA ASN A 268 22.31 -2.13 6.43
C ASN A 268 21.13 -3.01 5.98
N TRP A 269 21.25 -3.70 4.83
CA TRP A 269 20.12 -4.33 4.12
C TRP A 269 20.35 -5.81 3.83
N GLY A 270 21.62 -6.26 3.85
CA GLY A 270 21.97 -7.67 3.72
C GLY A 270 21.84 -8.27 2.31
N GLY A 271 21.29 -7.53 1.34
CA GLY A 271 21.27 -7.92 -0.07
C GLY A 271 22.52 -7.51 -0.86
N PRO A 272 22.72 -8.04 -2.08
CA PRO A 272 23.87 -7.69 -2.91
C PRO A 272 23.89 -6.19 -3.25
N THR A 273 25.07 -5.59 -3.42
CA THR A 273 25.22 -4.18 -3.84
C THR A 273 24.63 -3.90 -5.23
N ARG A 274 24.60 -4.90 -6.11
CA ARG A 274 23.79 -4.93 -7.35
C ARG A 274 23.28 -6.35 -7.65
N PRO A 275 21.99 -6.54 -7.94
CA PRO A 275 21.39 -7.83 -8.24
C PRO A 275 21.59 -8.26 -9.70
N TRP A 276 21.64 -9.57 -9.95
CA TRP A 276 21.59 -10.15 -11.29
C TRP A 276 20.24 -10.86 -11.45
N PRO A 277 19.22 -10.26 -12.08
CA PRO A 277 17.94 -10.93 -12.30
C PRO A 277 18.10 -12.02 -13.37
N HIS A 278 17.88 -13.28 -12.95
CA HIS A 278 18.02 -14.46 -13.80
C HIS A 278 16.76 -14.82 -14.57
N ALA A 279 15.63 -14.15 -14.32
CA ALA A 279 14.39 -14.28 -15.09
C ALA A 279 13.86 -12.89 -15.42
N ARG A 280 13.94 -12.48 -16.69
CA ARG A 280 13.33 -11.22 -17.16
C ARG A 280 12.92 -11.31 -18.61
N LEU A 281 11.76 -10.74 -18.93
CA LEU A 281 11.39 -10.38 -20.30
C LEU A 281 11.86 -8.94 -20.58
N ALA A 282 12.96 -8.80 -21.33
CA ALA A 282 13.57 -7.50 -21.57
C ALA A 282 12.89 -6.73 -22.72
N ALA A 283 12.52 -7.44 -23.79
CA ALA A 283 11.75 -6.91 -24.92
C ALA A 283 11.12 -8.06 -25.71
N PHE A 284 10.06 -7.78 -26.46
CA PHE A 284 9.55 -8.72 -27.45
C PHE A 284 8.90 -7.95 -28.60
N GLN A 285 8.79 -8.59 -29.75
CA GLN A 285 8.16 -7.97 -30.90
C GLN A 285 7.54 -9.02 -31.82
N LEU A 286 6.23 -8.89 -32.05
CA LEU A 286 5.49 -9.61 -33.07
C LEU A 286 5.20 -8.64 -34.22
N ARG A 287 5.66 -8.96 -35.43
CA ARG A 287 5.39 -8.17 -36.64
C ARG A 287 4.64 -8.99 -37.67
N ALA A 288 3.72 -8.35 -38.39
CA ALA A 288 3.04 -8.92 -39.54
C ALA A 288 3.55 -8.26 -40.82
N ALA A 289 3.75 -9.05 -41.88
CA ALA A 289 4.08 -8.52 -43.21
C ALA A 289 2.91 -7.75 -43.85
N SER A 290 1.69 -7.94 -43.34
CA SER A 290 0.47 -7.29 -43.81
C SER A 290 -0.04 -6.28 -42.76
N PRO A 291 -0.53 -5.10 -43.18
CA PRO A 291 -1.20 -4.16 -42.27
C PRO A 291 -2.60 -4.64 -41.85
N ALA A 292 -3.09 -5.76 -42.39
CA ALA A 292 -4.39 -6.34 -42.02
C ALA A 292 -4.43 -6.89 -40.58
N VAL A 293 -3.27 -7.03 -39.92
CA VAL A 293 -3.20 -7.35 -38.48
C VAL A 293 -2.95 -6.05 -37.72
N PRO A 294 -3.96 -5.49 -37.03
CA PRO A 294 -3.82 -4.23 -36.32
C PRO A 294 -2.87 -4.36 -35.12
N SER A 295 -2.23 -3.25 -34.77
CA SER A 295 -1.43 -3.17 -33.53
C SER A 295 -2.35 -3.19 -32.31
N ALA A 296 -2.00 -3.98 -31.29
CA ALA A 296 -2.70 -3.95 -30.00
C ALA A 296 -2.30 -2.77 -29.11
N ALA A 297 -1.34 -1.94 -29.54
CA ALA A 297 -0.93 -0.72 -28.84
C ALA A 297 -1.91 0.45 -29.06
N ALA A 298 -2.83 0.35 -30.02
CA ALA A 298 -3.81 1.38 -30.30
C ALA A 298 -5.11 1.16 -29.50
N ARG A 299 -5.66 2.26 -28.96
CA ARG A 299 -6.99 2.25 -28.32
C ARG A 299 -8.07 1.89 -29.35
N PRO A 300 -8.92 0.89 -29.08
CA PRO A 300 -10.09 0.62 -29.91
C PRO A 300 -11.07 1.81 -29.96
N PRO A 301 -11.75 2.05 -31.09
CA PRO A 301 -12.74 3.13 -31.19
C PRO A 301 -13.98 2.85 -30.34
N GLY A 302 -14.65 3.91 -29.89
CA GLY A 302 -15.89 3.85 -29.13
C GLY A 302 -15.72 3.81 -27.61
N LEU A 303 -16.85 3.64 -26.93
CA LEU A 303 -16.90 3.53 -25.47
C LEU A 303 -16.47 2.13 -25.04
N GLN A 304 -15.51 2.10 -24.11
CA GLN A 304 -15.06 0.87 -23.48
C GLN A 304 -15.44 0.90 -22.00
N VAL A 305 -15.92 -0.22 -21.48
CA VAL A 305 -16.11 -0.42 -20.05
C VAL A 305 -15.49 -1.76 -19.68
N TRP A 306 -14.59 -1.79 -18.70
CA TRP A 306 -13.96 -3.03 -18.24
C TRP A 306 -13.74 -3.05 -16.73
N VAL A 307 -13.62 -4.26 -16.17
CA VAL A 307 -13.33 -4.48 -14.76
C VAL A 307 -11.83 -4.44 -14.53
N GLN A 308 -11.42 -3.78 -13.45
CA GLN A 308 -10.03 -3.73 -13.02
C GLN A 308 -9.93 -4.08 -11.54
N ASP A 309 -8.79 -4.63 -11.11
CA ASP A 309 -8.53 -4.83 -9.69
C ASP A 309 -8.67 -3.50 -8.94
N MET A 310 -9.36 -3.49 -7.80
CA MET A 310 -9.60 -2.28 -7.01
C MET A 310 -8.31 -1.64 -6.48
N HIS A 311 -7.24 -2.43 -6.35
CA HIS A 311 -5.95 -1.93 -5.90
C HIS A 311 -5.12 -1.37 -7.05
N HIS A 312 -5.46 -1.71 -8.31
CA HIS A 312 -4.74 -1.22 -9.49
C HIS A 312 -4.93 0.28 -9.62
N ARG A 313 -3.81 1.00 -9.69
CA ARG A 313 -3.81 2.44 -9.93
C ARG A 313 -3.97 2.72 -11.41
N THR A 314 -5.23 2.76 -11.83
CA THR A 314 -5.57 3.12 -13.20
C THR A 314 -5.00 4.50 -13.54
N ASP A 315 -4.27 4.59 -14.64
CA ASP A 315 -3.89 5.88 -15.23
C ASP A 315 -4.81 6.25 -16.40
N SER A 316 -4.95 7.55 -16.65
CA SER A 316 -5.91 8.07 -17.62
C SER A 316 -5.61 7.68 -19.06
N THR A 317 -4.42 7.16 -19.37
CA THR A 317 -4.05 6.71 -20.72
C THR A 317 -4.44 5.26 -21.00
N GLU A 318 -4.88 4.53 -19.96
CA GLU A 318 -5.25 3.12 -20.09
C GLU A 318 -6.47 2.87 -20.95
N PHE A 319 -6.50 1.70 -21.58
CA PHE A 319 -7.59 1.20 -22.40
C PHE A 319 -7.69 -0.31 -22.34
N LEU A 320 -8.86 -0.85 -22.73
CA LEU A 320 -9.04 -2.29 -22.92
C LEU A 320 -8.47 -2.67 -24.30
N PRO A 321 -7.43 -3.51 -24.39
CA PRO A 321 -6.85 -3.95 -25.66
C PRO A 321 -7.87 -4.64 -26.58
N PRO A 322 -7.65 -4.58 -27.91
CA PRO A 322 -8.46 -5.37 -28.85
C PRO A 322 -8.49 -6.86 -28.47
N GLY A 323 -9.70 -7.45 -28.47
CA GLY A 323 -9.90 -8.87 -28.17
C GLY A 323 -9.87 -9.23 -26.69
N GLU A 324 -9.60 -8.29 -25.78
CA GLU A 324 -9.73 -8.53 -24.35
C GLU A 324 -11.18 -8.37 -23.89
N GLN A 325 -11.62 -9.26 -22.99
CA GLN A 325 -13.00 -9.24 -22.49
C GLN A 325 -13.19 -8.16 -21.41
N PRO A 326 -14.35 -7.47 -21.38
CA PRO A 326 -14.68 -6.49 -20.34
C PRO A 326 -14.61 -7.01 -18.90
N GLY A 327 -14.81 -8.31 -18.68
CA GLY A 327 -14.77 -8.94 -17.36
C GLY A 327 -16.10 -8.89 -16.59
N THR A 328 -16.07 -9.41 -15.37
CA THR A 328 -17.23 -9.48 -14.43
C THR A 328 -16.84 -8.85 -13.11
N VAL A 329 -17.69 -7.96 -12.58
CA VAL A 329 -17.44 -7.32 -11.29
C VAL A 329 -17.70 -8.35 -10.19
N ARG A 330 -16.68 -8.70 -9.42
CA ARG A 330 -16.78 -9.71 -8.35
C ARG A 330 -16.43 -9.09 -7.01
N ILE A 331 -17.24 -9.37 -6.00
CA ILE A 331 -17.04 -8.89 -4.63
C ILE A 331 -17.26 -10.05 -3.66
N VAL A 332 -16.33 -10.23 -2.72
CA VAL A 332 -16.50 -11.12 -1.57
C VAL A 332 -16.73 -10.25 -0.35
N ALA A 333 -17.86 -10.45 0.32
CA ALA A 333 -18.31 -9.61 1.41
C ALA A 333 -18.75 -10.43 2.63
N VAL A 334 -18.86 -9.75 3.76
CA VAL A 334 -19.41 -10.28 5.01
C VAL A 334 -20.59 -9.43 5.47
N ARG A 335 -21.47 -9.99 6.30
CA ARG A 335 -22.60 -9.22 6.85
C ARG A 335 -22.07 -8.06 7.68
N ASN A 336 -22.73 -6.90 7.58
CA ASN A 336 -22.33 -5.62 8.19
C ASN A 336 -21.02 -5.01 7.61
N GLY A 337 -20.40 -5.63 6.61
CA GLY A 337 -19.16 -5.15 5.98
C GLY A 337 -19.41 -4.14 4.86
N THR A 338 -18.36 -3.37 4.52
CA THR A 338 -18.28 -2.56 3.30
C THR A 338 -17.19 -3.12 2.41
N HIS A 339 -17.50 -3.38 1.14
CA HIS A 339 -16.57 -3.99 0.20
C HIS A 339 -16.67 -3.34 -1.17
N ALA A 340 -15.57 -3.27 -1.90
CA ALA A 340 -15.50 -2.50 -3.12
C ALA A 340 -14.99 -3.28 -4.33
N ALA A 341 -15.28 -2.72 -5.50
CA ALA A 341 -14.72 -3.11 -6.77
C ALA A 341 -14.49 -1.87 -7.65
N GLN A 342 -13.66 -2.03 -8.67
CA GLN A 342 -13.36 -0.99 -9.65
C GLN A 342 -13.73 -1.46 -11.05
N LEU A 343 -14.35 -0.57 -11.82
CA LEU A 343 -14.43 -0.66 -13.27
C LEU A 343 -13.84 0.60 -13.88
N VAL A 344 -13.57 0.59 -15.17
CA VAL A 344 -12.98 1.71 -15.89
C VAL A 344 -13.75 1.98 -17.15
N ILE A 345 -13.96 3.26 -17.44
CA ILE A 345 -14.63 3.75 -18.64
C ILE A 345 -13.59 4.47 -19.50
N GLY A 346 -13.35 3.96 -20.70
CA GLY A 346 -12.41 4.53 -21.67
C GLY A 346 -13.10 4.96 -22.95
N THR A 347 -12.51 5.91 -23.65
CA THR A 347 -13.07 6.43 -24.90
C THR A 347 -12.00 6.98 -25.83
N ASP A 348 -12.19 6.84 -27.15
CA ASP A 348 -11.39 7.48 -28.19
C ASP A 348 -11.82 8.94 -28.43
N LYS A 349 -13.08 9.28 -28.16
CA LYS A 349 -13.68 10.61 -28.37
C LYS A 349 -14.11 11.26 -27.05
N PRO A 350 -14.31 12.59 -26.98
CA PRO A 350 -14.88 13.20 -25.78
C PRO A 350 -16.29 12.67 -25.52
N VAL A 351 -16.61 12.36 -24.26
CA VAL A 351 -17.91 11.82 -23.84
C VAL A 351 -18.48 12.67 -22.71
N ALA A 352 -19.77 13.02 -22.79
CA ALA A 352 -20.50 13.79 -21.79
C ALA A 352 -21.78 13.06 -21.32
N GLY A 353 -22.41 13.56 -20.27
CA GLY A 353 -23.66 13.00 -19.75
C GLY A 353 -23.50 11.60 -19.16
N LEU A 354 -22.35 11.32 -18.54
CA LEU A 354 -22.05 10.01 -18.00
C LEU A 354 -23.02 9.64 -16.88
N THR A 355 -23.62 8.46 -16.98
CA THR A 355 -24.46 7.85 -15.95
C THR A 355 -23.97 6.44 -15.68
N VAL A 356 -23.79 6.09 -14.41
CA VAL A 356 -23.45 4.73 -14.00
C VAL A 356 -24.43 4.29 -12.92
N LYS A 357 -25.07 3.14 -13.12
CA LYS A 357 -26.09 2.61 -12.21
C LYS A 357 -25.81 1.15 -11.91
N ALA A 358 -25.78 0.79 -10.63
CA ALA A 358 -25.87 -0.59 -10.20
C ALA A 358 -27.34 -0.97 -9.99
N GLY A 359 -27.73 -2.15 -10.49
CA GLY A 359 -29.06 -2.71 -10.29
C GLY A 359 -29.22 -3.38 -8.91
N GLU A 360 -30.43 -3.85 -8.64
CA GLU A 360 -30.70 -4.74 -7.51
C GLU A 360 -29.87 -6.03 -7.62
N LEU A 361 -29.41 -6.53 -6.48
CA LEU A 361 -28.71 -7.80 -6.38
C LEU A 361 -29.69 -8.88 -5.92
N ARG A 362 -29.94 -9.87 -6.76
CA ARG A 362 -30.83 -11.00 -6.44
C ARG A 362 -30.00 -12.22 -6.08
N GLN A 363 -30.36 -12.91 -4.99
CA GLN A 363 -29.74 -14.17 -4.64
C GLN A 363 -29.96 -15.20 -5.75
N ALA A 364 -28.97 -16.05 -6.04
CA ALA A 364 -28.99 -16.98 -7.16
C ALA A 364 -30.12 -18.03 -7.07
N ASP A 365 -30.62 -18.31 -5.86
CA ASP A 365 -31.78 -19.18 -5.59
C ASP A 365 -33.13 -18.42 -5.53
N GLY A 366 -33.10 -17.08 -5.68
CA GLY A 366 -34.27 -16.21 -5.62
C GLY A 366 -34.79 -15.90 -4.22
N ALA A 367 -34.15 -16.39 -3.15
CA ALA A 367 -34.70 -16.32 -1.79
C ALA A 367 -34.55 -14.94 -1.12
N ALA A 368 -33.57 -14.12 -1.52
CA ALA A 368 -33.33 -12.80 -0.97
C ALA A 368 -32.86 -11.79 -2.02
N THR A 369 -32.97 -10.50 -1.69
CA THR A 369 -32.47 -9.40 -2.52
C THR A 369 -31.74 -8.38 -1.67
N LEU A 370 -30.76 -7.70 -2.26
CA LEU A 370 -30.20 -6.46 -1.72
C LEU A 370 -30.59 -5.32 -2.67
N PRO A 371 -31.17 -4.22 -2.14
CA PRO A 371 -31.62 -3.12 -2.97
C PRO A 371 -30.44 -2.47 -3.70
N ALA A 372 -30.70 -1.82 -4.83
CA ALA A 372 -29.68 -1.07 -5.58
C ALA A 372 -28.96 -0.01 -4.71
N SER A 373 -29.64 0.53 -3.69
CA SER A 373 -29.06 1.46 -2.71
C SER A 373 -27.97 0.85 -1.82
N ALA A 374 -27.86 -0.47 -1.75
CA ALA A 374 -26.73 -1.15 -1.10
C ALA A 374 -25.42 -0.94 -1.85
N VAL A 375 -25.48 -0.59 -3.15
CA VAL A 375 -24.32 -0.32 -4.01
C VAL A 375 -24.20 1.17 -4.28
N ARG A 376 -23.20 1.81 -3.69
CA ARG A 376 -22.82 3.18 -3.98
C ARG A 376 -21.89 3.22 -5.18
N VAL A 377 -22.20 4.09 -6.13
CA VAL A 377 -21.32 4.41 -7.26
C VAL A 377 -20.59 5.70 -6.92
N LEU A 378 -19.26 5.66 -6.96
CA LEU A 378 -18.36 6.78 -6.70
C LEU A 378 -17.45 6.99 -7.91
N HIS A 379 -17.03 8.23 -8.10
CA HIS A 379 -16.29 8.68 -9.26
C HIS A 379 -14.91 9.19 -8.83
N PRO A 380 -13.88 8.35 -9.02
CA PRO A 380 -12.51 8.76 -8.79
C PRO A 380 -12.12 10.07 -9.51
N VAL A 381 -11.49 10.99 -8.78
CA VAL A 381 -11.08 12.31 -9.27
C VAL A 381 -9.60 12.27 -9.73
N PRO A 382 -9.28 12.81 -10.92
CA PRO A 382 -7.93 12.80 -11.46
C PRO A 382 -6.96 13.65 -10.64
N PHE A 383 -5.73 13.16 -10.53
CA PHE A 383 -4.57 13.86 -9.99
C PHE A 383 -3.38 13.68 -10.93
N PRO A 384 -2.60 14.73 -11.28
CA PRO A 384 -1.49 14.62 -12.21
C PRO A 384 -0.49 13.55 -11.79
N LEU A 385 -0.19 12.62 -12.71
CA LEU A 385 0.70 11.48 -12.44
C LEU A 385 2.08 11.95 -11.98
N ASP A 386 2.66 12.95 -12.66
CA ASP A 386 3.94 13.57 -12.32
C ASP A 386 3.94 14.34 -10.98
N GLY A 387 2.75 14.62 -10.44
CA GLY A 387 2.55 15.20 -9.12
C GLY A 387 2.63 14.18 -7.98
N TRP A 388 2.34 12.91 -8.25
CA TRP A 388 2.15 11.87 -7.24
C TRP A 388 3.48 11.27 -6.78
N THR A 389 4.32 12.06 -6.13
CA THR A 389 5.65 11.60 -5.72
C THR A 389 5.93 11.96 -4.27
N LYS A 390 6.84 11.21 -3.62
CA LYS A 390 7.32 11.55 -2.27
C LYS A 390 7.89 12.97 -2.18
N GLY A 391 8.56 13.42 -3.24
CA GLY A 391 9.13 14.77 -3.30
C GLY A 391 8.09 15.89 -3.32
N ARG A 392 6.81 15.60 -3.58
CA ARG A 392 5.73 16.59 -3.60
C ARG A 392 4.65 16.37 -2.54
N LEU A 393 4.35 15.11 -2.19
CA LEU A 393 3.29 14.72 -1.26
C LEU A 393 3.81 14.24 0.10
N GLY A 394 5.05 14.63 0.44
CA GLY A 394 5.71 14.28 1.69
C GLY A 394 6.68 13.11 1.55
N ASP A 395 7.89 13.27 2.10
CA ASP A 395 8.86 12.18 2.24
C ASP A 395 8.41 11.16 3.31
N GLU A 396 9.25 10.18 3.64
CA GLU A 396 8.95 9.19 4.70
C GLU A 396 8.71 9.76 6.12
N ARG A 397 8.92 11.05 6.32
CA ARG A 397 8.68 11.78 7.58
C ARG A 397 7.46 12.71 7.46
N GLY A 398 6.89 12.86 6.27
CA GLY A 398 5.89 13.87 5.96
C GLY A 398 6.48 15.25 5.67
N LEU A 399 7.80 15.37 5.45
CA LEU A 399 8.46 16.64 5.16
C LEU A 399 8.46 16.97 3.66
N GLY A 400 8.57 18.26 3.35
CA GLY A 400 8.63 18.75 1.97
C GLY A 400 7.32 18.62 1.20
N ALA A 401 6.21 18.38 1.91
CA ALA A 401 4.91 18.25 1.29
C ALA A 401 4.36 19.59 0.81
N SER A 402 3.78 19.57 -0.37
CA SER A 402 2.95 20.63 -0.92
C SER A 402 1.58 20.05 -1.22
N PHE A 403 0.53 20.74 -0.80
CA PHE A 403 -0.84 20.32 -1.08
C PHE A 403 -1.45 21.23 -2.18
N PRO A 404 -2.20 20.68 -3.15
CA PRO A 404 -2.80 21.51 -4.19
C PRO A 404 -3.83 22.51 -3.64
N THR A 405 -3.88 23.69 -4.24
CA THR A 405 -4.94 24.67 -3.96
C THR A 405 -6.29 24.19 -4.49
N ALA A 406 -7.39 24.75 -3.99
CA ALA A 406 -8.73 24.45 -4.49
C ALA A 406 -8.86 24.67 -6.02
N ALA A 407 -8.22 25.71 -6.56
CA ALA A 407 -8.21 25.99 -7.99
C ALA A 407 -7.47 24.90 -8.79
N GLN A 408 -6.36 24.38 -8.26
CA GLN A 408 -5.63 23.25 -8.87
C GLN A 408 -6.48 21.98 -8.84
N LEU A 409 -7.11 21.65 -7.72
CA LEU A 409 -8.00 20.48 -7.61
C LEU A 409 -9.15 20.55 -8.63
N GLN A 410 -9.77 21.72 -8.80
CA GLN A 410 -10.80 21.93 -9.81
C GLN A 410 -10.28 21.75 -11.24
N ALA A 411 -9.06 22.23 -11.53
CA ALA A 411 -8.43 22.00 -12.83
C ALA A 411 -8.14 20.52 -13.07
N TYR A 412 -7.66 19.81 -12.05
CA TYR A 412 -7.37 18.38 -12.13
C TYR A 412 -8.63 17.55 -12.32
N ALA A 413 -9.75 17.91 -11.69
CA ALA A 413 -11.05 17.25 -11.89
C ALA A 413 -11.52 17.26 -13.37
N ARG A 414 -11.09 18.27 -14.14
CA ARG A 414 -11.30 18.42 -15.59
C ARG A 414 -10.13 17.90 -16.44
N MET A 415 -9.15 17.23 -15.82
CA MET A 415 -7.91 16.76 -16.45
C MET A 415 -7.15 17.86 -17.21
N THR A 416 -7.08 19.04 -16.61
CA THR A 416 -6.33 20.20 -17.14
C THR A 416 -4.99 20.36 -16.43
N PRO A 417 -3.86 20.48 -17.16
CA PRO A 417 -3.74 20.61 -18.61
C PRO A 417 -3.92 19.29 -19.39
N ALA A 418 -4.43 19.40 -20.62
CA ALA A 418 -4.59 18.28 -21.54
C ALA A 418 -3.23 17.65 -21.93
N GLY A 419 -3.24 16.37 -22.31
CA GLY A 419 -2.04 15.63 -22.72
C GLY A 419 -1.15 15.14 -21.56
N LYS A 420 -1.48 15.48 -20.31
CA LYS A 420 -0.89 14.87 -19.12
C LYS A 420 -1.58 13.54 -18.79
N ALA A 421 -0.82 12.62 -18.21
CA ALA A 421 -1.38 11.44 -17.57
C ALA A 421 -1.86 11.80 -16.15
N TYR A 422 -2.99 11.23 -15.76
CA TYR A 422 -3.58 11.39 -14.44
C TYR A 422 -3.79 10.02 -13.80
N LEU A 423 -3.60 9.92 -12.49
CA LEU A 423 -4.10 8.80 -11.70
C LEU A 423 -5.33 9.23 -10.92
N PHE A 424 -5.97 8.30 -10.22
CA PHE A 424 -7.19 8.58 -9.48
C PHE A 424 -7.12 8.01 -8.06
N ASP A 425 -7.46 8.82 -7.06
CA ASP A 425 -7.43 8.41 -5.65
C ASP A 425 -8.63 8.95 -4.85
N GLN A 426 -8.95 10.25 -4.94
CA GLN A 426 -10.15 10.84 -4.32
C GLN A 426 -11.43 10.21 -4.88
N LEU A 427 -12.41 9.92 -4.03
CA LEU A 427 -13.69 9.32 -4.41
C LEU A 427 -14.85 10.31 -4.23
N ALA A 428 -15.25 10.96 -5.31
CA ALA A 428 -16.39 11.89 -5.32
C ALA A 428 -17.72 11.15 -5.55
N SER A 429 -18.83 11.70 -5.05
CA SER A 429 -20.18 11.17 -5.31
C SER A 429 -20.72 11.55 -6.68
N ALA A 430 -20.34 12.72 -7.19
CA ALA A 430 -20.84 13.24 -8.46
C ALA A 430 -20.05 12.68 -9.66
N PRO A 431 -20.73 12.33 -10.78
CA PRO A 431 -20.05 11.96 -12.01
C PRO A 431 -19.28 13.14 -12.60
N PRO A 432 -18.23 12.88 -13.39
CA PRO A 432 -17.55 13.93 -14.11
C PRO A 432 -18.45 14.55 -15.18
N ALA A 433 -18.27 15.85 -15.43
CA ALA A 433 -18.97 16.54 -16.51
C ALA A 433 -18.68 15.91 -17.89
N SER A 434 -17.43 15.48 -18.10
CA SER A 434 -17.01 14.78 -19.31
C SER A 434 -15.76 13.91 -19.09
N ILE A 435 -15.54 12.99 -20.03
CA ILE A 435 -14.28 12.24 -20.20
C ILE A 435 -13.61 12.76 -21.49
N PRO A 436 -12.37 13.29 -21.43
CA PRO A 436 -11.64 13.71 -22.62
C PRO A 436 -11.35 12.57 -23.61
N ALA A 437 -11.16 12.93 -24.88
CA ALA A 437 -10.74 12.00 -25.93
C ALA A 437 -9.46 11.25 -25.56
N ASN A 438 -9.36 9.99 -25.99
CA ASN A 438 -8.20 9.11 -25.78
C ASN A 438 -7.82 8.88 -24.31
N THR A 439 -8.76 9.08 -23.39
CA THR A 439 -8.53 8.87 -21.96
C THR A 439 -9.51 7.87 -21.35
N CYS A 440 -9.25 7.47 -20.12
CA CYS A 440 -10.18 6.72 -19.30
C CYS A 440 -10.33 7.33 -17.91
N ARG A 441 -11.41 6.93 -17.22
CA ARG A 441 -11.66 7.22 -15.81
C ARG A 441 -12.20 5.98 -15.10
N PRO A 442 -11.67 5.62 -13.93
CA PRO A 442 -12.25 4.55 -13.12
C PRO A 442 -13.59 4.99 -12.51
N VAL A 443 -14.36 4.00 -12.09
CA VAL A 443 -15.57 4.10 -11.29
C VAL A 443 -15.43 3.11 -10.15
N TRP A 444 -15.72 3.58 -8.95
CA TRP A 444 -15.62 2.81 -7.73
C TRP A 444 -17.01 2.37 -7.27
N LEU A 445 -17.19 1.08 -7.05
CA LEU A 445 -18.42 0.51 -6.53
C LEU A 445 -18.17 0.13 -5.08
N SER A 446 -18.97 0.65 -4.15
CA SER A 446 -18.90 0.32 -2.73
C SER A 446 -20.21 -0.33 -2.30
N VAL A 447 -20.15 -1.57 -1.83
CA VAL A 447 -21.28 -2.35 -1.38
C VAL A 447 -21.30 -2.37 0.15
N ARG A 448 -22.33 -1.79 0.75
CA ARG A 448 -22.60 -1.92 2.19
C ARG A 448 -23.58 -3.07 2.40
N VAL A 449 -23.11 -4.17 2.96
CA VAL A 449 -23.95 -5.33 3.24
C VAL A 449 -24.69 -5.12 4.57
N PRO A 450 -26.03 -5.24 4.60
CA PRO A 450 -26.80 -5.22 5.85
C PRO A 450 -26.33 -6.28 6.85
N ALA A 451 -26.51 -6.01 8.14
CA ALA A 451 -26.05 -6.92 9.20
C ALA A 451 -26.81 -8.26 9.24
N ASP A 452 -28.03 -8.27 8.70
CA ASP A 452 -28.99 -9.37 8.65
C ASP A 452 -29.12 -9.99 7.24
N ALA A 453 -28.32 -9.55 6.27
CA ALA A 453 -28.36 -10.07 4.91
C ALA A 453 -28.18 -11.60 4.86
N ALA A 454 -28.99 -12.27 4.04
CA ALA A 454 -28.84 -13.71 3.82
C ALA A 454 -27.46 -14.01 3.20
N ALA A 455 -26.82 -15.08 3.68
CA ALA A 455 -25.55 -15.52 3.10
C ALA A 455 -25.82 -16.24 1.77
N GLY A 456 -24.97 -16.05 0.78
CA GLY A 456 -25.18 -16.65 -0.54
C GLY A 456 -24.52 -15.87 -1.68
N GLN A 457 -24.75 -16.36 -2.90
CA GLN A 457 -24.33 -15.71 -4.13
C GLN A 457 -25.45 -14.81 -4.65
N TYR A 458 -25.14 -13.56 -4.94
CA TYR A 458 -26.05 -12.58 -5.52
C TYR A 458 -25.57 -12.16 -6.90
N ARG A 459 -26.51 -11.90 -7.80
CA ARG A 459 -26.27 -11.45 -9.17
C ARG A 459 -27.04 -10.17 -9.46
N GLY A 460 -26.41 -9.26 -10.17
CA GLY A 460 -27.00 -8.05 -10.71
C GLY A 460 -26.22 -7.53 -11.90
N THR A 461 -26.41 -6.25 -12.21
CA THR A 461 -25.81 -5.62 -13.40
C THR A 461 -25.39 -4.19 -13.07
N VAL A 462 -24.25 -3.77 -13.61
CA VAL A 462 -23.83 -2.36 -13.62
C VAL A 462 -23.96 -1.84 -15.04
N THR A 463 -24.75 -0.80 -15.23
CA THR A 463 -25.01 -0.19 -16.54
C THR A 463 -24.34 1.17 -16.61
N VAL A 464 -23.53 1.36 -17.64
CA VAL A 464 -22.86 2.61 -17.99
C VAL A 464 -23.54 3.17 -19.23
N ALA A 465 -23.98 4.42 -19.17
CA ALA A 465 -24.57 5.14 -20.29
C ALA A 465 -23.93 6.51 -20.45
N ALA A 466 -23.92 7.04 -21.67
CA ALA A 466 -23.47 8.38 -21.96
C ALA A 466 -24.23 8.97 -23.16
N GLN A 467 -24.19 10.29 -23.31
CA GLN A 467 -24.95 10.99 -24.34
C GLN A 467 -24.55 10.52 -25.75
N GLY A 468 -25.53 10.07 -26.54
CA GLY A 468 -25.32 9.66 -27.93
C GLY A 468 -24.63 8.30 -28.11
N LEU A 469 -24.46 7.52 -27.03
CA LEU A 469 -23.80 6.22 -27.06
C LEU A 469 -24.71 5.12 -26.50
N ALA A 470 -24.60 3.90 -27.05
CA ALA A 470 -25.33 2.75 -26.53
C ALA A 470 -24.86 2.42 -25.10
N PRO A 471 -25.77 2.10 -24.17
CA PRO A 471 -25.39 1.66 -22.84
C PRO A 471 -24.59 0.36 -22.86
N VAL A 472 -23.59 0.26 -21.98
CA VAL A 472 -22.79 -0.94 -21.77
C VAL A 472 -23.13 -1.52 -20.40
N ALA A 473 -23.41 -2.83 -20.34
CA ALA A 473 -23.77 -3.53 -19.13
C ALA A 473 -22.69 -4.55 -18.75
N LEU A 474 -22.26 -4.55 -17.49
CA LEU A 474 -21.35 -5.55 -16.92
C LEU A 474 -22.06 -6.39 -15.85
N PRO A 475 -21.82 -7.70 -15.78
CA PRO A 475 -22.33 -8.53 -14.70
C PRO A 475 -21.70 -8.12 -13.35
N LEU A 476 -22.52 -8.11 -12.30
CA LEU A 476 -22.10 -7.89 -10.92
C LEU A 476 -22.43 -9.13 -10.08
N GLU A 477 -21.40 -9.75 -9.52
CA GLU A 477 -21.47 -10.93 -8.66
C GLU A 477 -20.99 -10.58 -7.25
N LEU A 478 -21.81 -10.86 -6.25
CA LEU A 478 -21.51 -10.63 -4.83
C LEU A 478 -21.67 -11.94 -4.05
N GLU A 479 -20.62 -12.39 -3.38
CA GLU A 479 -20.71 -13.45 -2.37
C GLU A 479 -20.85 -12.82 -0.98
N VAL A 480 -21.97 -13.05 -0.30
CA VAL A 480 -22.14 -12.72 1.11
C VAL A 480 -21.80 -13.94 1.96
N VAL A 481 -20.64 -13.91 2.64
CA VAL A 481 -20.21 -14.96 3.55
C VAL A 481 -20.96 -14.82 4.89
N GLY A 482 -21.40 -15.94 5.46
CA GLY A 482 -22.26 -16.00 6.65
C GLY A 482 -21.62 -15.61 7.99
N TRP A 483 -20.50 -14.89 7.98
CA TRP A 483 -19.92 -14.29 9.19
C TRP A 483 -20.40 -12.84 9.33
N ARG A 484 -20.70 -12.42 10.57
CA ARG A 484 -21.11 -11.05 10.88
C ARG A 484 -19.94 -10.26 11.43
N LEU A 485 -19.50 -9.26 10.68
CA LEU A 485 -18.49 -8.31 11.12
C LEU A 485 -19.05 -7.45 12.27
N PRO A 486 -18.25 -7.17 13.32
CA PRO A 486 -18.61 -6.18 14.35
C PRO A 486 -18.89 -4.79 13.74
N THR A 487 -19.57 -3.92 14.48
CA THR A 487 -19.72 -2.53 14.06
C THR A 487 -18.38 -1.82 14.21
N PRO A 488 -18.02 -0.83 13.36
CA PRO A 488 -16.72 -0.15 13.45
C PRO A 488 -16.33 0.39 14.83
N ARG A 489 -17.30 0.89 15.61
CA ARG A 489 -17.08 1.34 17.00
C ARG A 489 -16.65 0.23 17.97
N ASP A 490 -16.90 -1.03 17.60
CA ASP A 490 -16.60 -2.24 18.37
C ASP A 490 -15.37 -2.99 17.80
N PHE A 491 -14.69 -2.43 16.80
CA PHE A 491 -13.45 -3.02 16.28
C PHE A 491 -12.38 -3.08 17.36
N GLN A 492 -11.67 -4.21 17.41
CA GLN A 492 -10.59 -4.43 18.37
C GLN A 492 -9.27 -3.82 17.87
N THR A 493 -9.06 -3.79 16.56
CA THR A 493 -7.90 -3.17 15.92
C THR A 493 -7.74 -1.70 16.34
N PHE A 494 -6.56 -1.33 16.84
CA PHE A 494 -6.27 0.07 17.17
C PHE A 494 -5.96 0.88 15.92
N VAL A 495 -6.91 1.71 15.50
CA VAL A 495 -6.73 2.65 14.40
C VAL A 495 -6.44 4.04 14.98
N GLY A 496 -5.21 4.51 14.79
CA GLY A 496 -4.74 5.83 15.19
C GLY A 496 -4.51 6.75 14.00
N CYS A 497 -5.55 7.03 13.21
CA CYS A 497 -5.46 8.03 12.16
C CYS A 497 -5.57 9.44 12.77
N GLU A 498 -4.66 10.33 12.40
CA GLU A 498 -4.47 11.63 13.04
C GLU A 498 -5.26 12.73 12.33
N GLN A 499 -6.10 13.46 13.07
CA GLN A 499 -6.88 14.58 12.53
C GLN A 499 -6.06 15.86 12.55
N ASN A 500 -6.26 16.74 11.57
CA ASN A 500 -5.65 18.05 11.52
C ASN A 500 -6.69 19.15 11.25
N PRO A 501 -7.39 19.61 12.30
CA PRO A 501 -8.42 20.66 12.15
C PRO A 501 -7.86 21.98 11.60
N TYR A 502 -6.58 22.28 11.87
CA TYR A 502 -5.94 23.49 11.35
C TYR A 502 -5.77 23.42 9.83
N GLY A 503 -5.36 22.25 9.32
CA GLY A 503 -5.24 21.99 7.88
C GLY A 503 -6.57 22.08 7.17
N VAL A 504 -7.64 21.56 7.79
CA VAL A 504 -9.03 21.69 7.30
C VAL A 504 -9.41 23.17 7.19
N ALA A 505 -9.26 23.95 8.26
CA ALA A 505 -9.62 25.37 8.22
C ALA A 505 -8.87 26.15 7.13
N GLN A 506 -7.57 25.90 6.99
CA GLN A 506 -6.74 26.57 6.00
C GLN A 506 -7.10 26.17 4.56
N GLN A 507 -7.36 24.89 4.31
CA GLN A 507 -7.73 24.40 2.98
C GLN A 507 -9.02 25.06 2.46
N TYR A 508 -9.98 25.32 3.36
CA TYR A 508 -11.29 25.90 3.02
C TYR A 508 -11.39 27.40 3.27
N GLY A 509 -10.31 28.03 3.76
CA GLY A 509 -10.31 29.42 4.22
C GLY A 509 -11.43 29.72 5.23
N SER A 510 -11.74 28.76 6.11
CA SER A 510 -12.76 28.96 7.16
C SER A 510 -12.14 29.52 8.43
N GLU A 511 -12.88 30.37 9.14
CA GLU A 511 -12.49 30.78 10.49
C GLU A 511 -12.42 29.56 11.42
N LEU A 512 -11.31 29.43 12.14
CA LEU A 512 -11.08 28.35 13.10
C LEU A 512 -12.21 28.31 14.12
N TRP A 513 -12.73 27.10 14.34
CA TRP A 513 -13.79 26.78 15.31
C TRP A 513 -15.16 27.45 15.09
N SER A 514 -15.35 28.10 13.94
CA SER A 514 -16.69 28.54 13.50
C SER A 514 -17.62 27.35 13.24
N ASP A 515 -18.92 27.58 13.19
CA ASP A 515 -19.88 26.51 12.83
C ASP A 515 -19.64 25.95 11.43
N ARG A 516 -19.14 26.78 10.51
CA ARG A 516 -18.69 26.31 9.19
C ARG A 516 -17.53 25.33 9.34
N HIS A 517 -16.54 25.64 10.17
CA HIS A 517 -15.41 24.76 10.41
C HIS A 517 -15.84 23.43 11.05
N PHE A 518 -16.72 23.46 12.06
CA PHE A 518 -17.22 22.23 12.67
C PHE A 518 -18.00 21.34 11.68
N ARG A 519 -18.79 21.92 10.76
CA ARG A 519 -19.41 21.15 9.67
C ARG A 519 -18.39 20.50 8.74
N LEU A 520 -17.26 21.16 8.47
CA LEU A 520 -16.18 20.56 7.68
C LEU A 520 -15.51 19.41 8.45
N LEU A 521 -15.22 19.59 9.74
CA LEU A 521 -14.66 18.54 10.60
C LEU A 521 -15.59 17.33 10.74
N GLU A 522 -16.90 17.55 10.73
CA GLU A 522 -17.90 16.50 10.86
C GLU A 522 -17.71 15.44 9.78
N THR A 523 -17.55 15.86 8.53
CA THR A 523 -17.30 14.94 7.42
C THR A 523 -15.99 14.14 7.58
N SER A 524 -14.94 14.72 8.18
CA SER A 524 -13.72 13.95 8.53
C SER A 524 -14.02 12.87 9.57
N PHE A 525 -14.80 13.22 10.61
CA PHE A 525 -15.18 12.27 11.65
C PHE A 525 -16.15 11.19 11.16
N GLU A 526 -17.07 11.52 10.26
CA GLU A 526 -17.92 10.55 9.56
C GLU A 526 -17.08 9.49 8.86
N GLN A 527 -16.06 9.91 8.09
CA GLN A 527 -15.14 8.96 7.45
C GLN A 527 -14.38 8.15 8.49
N LEU A 528 -13.74 8.80 9.46
CA LEU A 528 -12.95 8.13 10.49
C LEU A 528 -13.76 7.13 11.34
N GLY A 529 -15.04 7.39 11.56
CA GLY A 529 -15.96 6.45 12.21
C GLY A 529 -16.13 5.14 11.45
N ARG A 530 -16.03 5.15 10.10
CA ARG A 530 -16.14 3.94 9.26
C ARG A 530 -14.99 2.95 9.46
N ILE A 531 -13.83 3.43 9.91
CA ILE A 531 -12.64 2.61 10.18
C ILE A 531 -12.43 2.36 11.67
N GLY A 532 -13.36 2.78 12.54
CA GLY A 532 -13.23 2.61 13.99
C GLY A 532 -12.07 3.40 14.57
N ASN A 533 -11.79 4.60 14.04
CA ASN A 533 -10.69 5.42 14.52
C ASN A 533 -10.83 5.71 16.03
N ALA A 534 -9.81 5.37 16.80
CA ALA A 534 -9.85 5.35 18.25
C ALA A 534 -9.00 6.44 18.91
N TRP A 535 -8.34 7.28 18.11
CA TRP A 535 -7.32 8.23 18.55
C TRP A 535 -7.68 9.67 18.22
N LEU A 536 -7.52 10.57 19.20
CA LEU A 536 -7.67 12.02 19.04
C LEU A 536 -6.42 12.76 19.50
N ASN A 537 -6.01 13.76 18.72
CA ASN A 537 -4.92 14.67 19.07
C ASN A 537 -5.48 16.02 19.54
N VAL A 538 -5.06 16.49 20.72
CA VAL A 538 -5.45 17.79 21.27
C VAL A 538 -4.18 18.58 21.65
N PRO A 539 -3.73 19.50 20.78
CA PRO A 539 -2.65 20.41 21.12
C PRO A 539 -2.98 21.30 22.32
N VAL A 540 -2.24 21.15 23.42
CA VAL A 540 -2.30 22.06 24.58
C VAL A 540 -1.26 23.16 24.42
N LEU A 541 -0.05 22.78 23.99
CA LEU A 541 1.01 23.72 23.65
C LEU A 541 0.73 24.42 22.32
N VAL A 542 1.24 25.63 22.19
CA VAL A 542 1.39 26.30 20.89
C VAL A 542 2.58 25.72 20.12
N ASN A 543 2.63 25.91 18.80
CA ASN A 543 3.79 25.58 17.95
C ASN A 543 4.14 24.09 17.91
N THR A 544 3.12 23.22 17.87
CA THR A 544 3.31 21.76 17.80
C THR A 544 3.46 21.27 16.36
N GLU A 545 3.71 19.97 16.20
CA GLU A 545 3.77 19.28 14.89
C GLU A 545 2.42 19.25 14.15
N PHE A 546 1.34 19.79 14.70
CA PHE A 546 0.01 19.77 14.09
C PHE A 546 -0.35 21.08 13.36
N GLY A 547 0.59 22.02 13.23
CA GLY A 547 0.36 23.28 12.51
C GLY A 547 -0.53 24.26 13.26
N ASN A 548 -0.77 24.05 14.56
CA ASN A 548 -1.68 24.86 15.36
C ASN A 548 -1.21 26.30 15.61
N HIS A 549 0.06 26.60 15.33
CA HIS A 549 0.68 27.90 15.65
C HIS A 549 0.34 28.32 17.08
N GLU A 550 -0.32 29.46 17.28
CA GLU A 550 -0.68 29.95 18.62
C GLU A 550 -2.04 29.49 19.13
N ASP A 551 -2.77 28.62 18.44
CA ASP A 551 -4.13 28.23 18.79
C ASP A 551 -4.22 26.89 19.55
N SER A 552 -5.25 26.73 20.38
CA SER A 552 -5.55 25.50 21.12
C SER A 552 -7.05 25.37 21.39
N LEU A 553 -7.53 24.12 21.42
CA LEU A 553 -8.91 23.77 21.81
C LEU A 553 -9.24 24.09 23.27
N ILE A 554 -8.22 24.37 24.10
CA ILE A 554 -8.39 24.73 25.51
C ILE A 554 -7.93 26.16 25.72
N ARG A 555 -8.82 27.01 26.22
CA ARG A 555 -8.49 28.41 26.51
C ARG A 555 -8.05 28.56 27.96
N TRP A 556 -6.89 29.16 28.15
CA TRP A 556 -6.33 29.44 29.47
C TRP A 556 -6.64 30.87 29.85
N VAL A 557 -7.21 31.08 31.04
CA VAL A 557 -7.61 32.39 31.54
C VAL A 557 -6.90 32.66 32.86
N ARG A 558 -6.07 33.68 32.91
CA ARG A 558 -5.55 34.22 34.17
C ARG A 558 -6.59 35.20 34.73
N LYS A 559 -7.16 34.84 35.88
CA LYS A 559 -8.13 35.66 36.62
C LYS A 559 -7.45 36.86 37.27
N ARG A 560 -8.22 37.89 37.58
CA ARG A 560 -7.70 39.12 38.24
C ARG A 560 -6.96 38.86 39.56
N GLY A 561 -7.30 37.77 40.27
CA GLY A 561 -6.61 37.35 41.49
C GLY A 561 -5.29 36.59 41.28
N GLY A 562 -4.90 36.31 40.03
CA GLY A 562 -3.69 35.56 39.68
C GLY A 562 -3.92 34.07 39.42
N ASP A 563 -5.05 33.51 39.87
CA ASP A 563 -5.44 32.12 39.61
C ASP A 563 -5.72 31.84 38.14
N PHE A 564 -5.59 30.58 37.74
CA PHE A 564 -5.90 30.12 36.40
C PHE A 564 -7.23 29.38 36.34
N ALA A 565 -8.02 29.68 35.31
CA ALA A 565 -9.18 28.93 34.90
C ALA A 565 -9.04 28.45 33.46
N PHE A 566 -9.81 27.42 33.11
CA PHE A 566 -9.71 26.77 31.80
C PHE A 566 -11.12 26.64 31.20
N ASP A 567 -11.27 27.08 29.97
CA ASP A 567 -12.50 26.94 29.19
C ASP A 567 -12.33 25.79 28.19
N TYR A 568 -13.21 24.79 28.34
CA TYR A 568 -13.22 23.54 27.58
C TYR A 568 -14.33 23.49 26.52
N ALA A 569 -15.07 24.58 26.27
CA ALA A 569 -16.24 24.54 25.37
C ALA A 569 -15.89 24.09 23.94
N LEU A 570 -14.73 24.50 23.40
CA LEU A 570 -14.26 24.05 22.09
C LEU A 570 -13.83 22.59 22.10
N LEU A 571 -13.08 22.18 23.14
CA LEU A 571 -12.74 20.78 23.37
C LEU A 571 -14.01 19.92 23.44
N ASP A 572 -15.05 20.39 24.12
CA ASP A 572 -16.28 19.63 24.29
C ASP A 572 -17.00 19.40 22.97
N ARG A 573 -17.18 20.45 22.16
CA ARG A 573 -17.73 20.34 20.80
C ARG A 573 -16.92 19.37 19.92
N TYR A 574 -15.59 19.42 20.02
CA TYR A 574 -14.71 18.54 19.25
C TYR A 574 -14.84 17.06 19.67
N LEU A 575 -14.88 16.80 20.99
CA LEU A 575 -15.07 15.45 21.53
C LEU A 575 -16.48 14.91 21.26
N ASP A 576 -17.52 15.75 21.33
CA ASP A 576 -18.90 15.37 21.01
C ASP A 576 -19.01 14.92 19.56
N LEU A 577 -18.37 15.66 18.66
CA LEU A 577 -18.34 15.32 17.23
C LEU A 577 -17.64 13.98 16.98
N ALA A 578 -16.48 13.76 17.61
CA ALA A 578 -15.77 12.49 17.52
C ALA A 578 -16.60 11.32 18.07
N ILE A 579 -17.29 11.52 19.19
CA ILE A 579 -18.13 10.49 19.83
C ILE A 579 -19.38 10.18 19.02
N ALA A 580 -20.01 11.19 18.42
CA ALA A 580 -21.21 11.02 17.60
C ALA A 580 -20.97 10.06 16.41
N HIS A 581 -19.80 10.16 15.77
CA HIS A 581 -19.47 9.40 14.57
C HIS A 581 -18.60 8.15 14.81
N GLY A 582 -17.64 8.24 15.74
CA GLY A 582 -16.69 7.16 16.03
C GLY A 582 -17.01 6.34 17.29
N GLY A 583 -17.95 6.79 18.12
CA GLY A 583 -18.15 6.24 19.45
C GLY A 583 -17.06 6.70 20.44
N ARG A 584 -17.00 6.06 21.61
CA ARG A 584 -16.04 6.44 22.66
C ARG A 584 -14.60 6.21 22.18
N PRO A 585 -13.72 7.23 22.16
CA PRO A 585 -12.33 7.04 21.77
C PRO A 585 -11.60 6.15 22.78
N ARG A 586 -10.49 5.54 22.36
CA ARG A 586 -9.62 4.75 23.25
C ARG A 586 -8.39 5.53 23.71
N ALA A 587 -8.04 6.61 23.01
CA ALA A 587 -7.00 7.53 23.44
C ALA A 587 -7.33 8.97 23.02
N ILE A 588 -7.24 9.89 23.97
CA ILE A 588 -7.23 11.34 23.76
C ILE A 588 -5.84 11.81 24.20
N GLN A 589 -5.00 12.14 23.23
CA GLN A 589 -3.64 12.62 23.47
C GLN A 589 -3.63 14.13 23.65
N PHE A 590 -3.35 14.60 24.85
CA PHE A 590 -3.11 16.01 25.15
C PHE A 590 -1.63 16.36 24.98
N VAL A 591 -1.34 17.22 23.99
CA VAL A 591 0.04 17.58 23.61
C VAL A 591 0.60 18.65 24.52
N VAL A 592 1.23 18.18 25.60
CA VAL A 592 1.83 18.97 26.69
C VAL A 592 3.36 19.03 26.64
N MET A 593 3.98 18.39 25.64
CA MET A 593 5.43 18.36 25.45
C MET A 593 5.74 18.35 23.94
N HIS A 594 6.70 19.19 23.53
CA HIS A 594 7.28 19.12 22.20
C HIS A 594 8.25 17.93 22.07
N GLY A 595 8.39 17.39 20.86
CA GLY A 595 9.42 16.41 20.54
C GLY A 595 10.84 17.00 20.51
N MET A 596 11.79 16.22 19.97
CA MET A 596 13.24 16.55 19.90
C MET A 596 13.55 18.00 19.51
N GLY A 597 14.50 18.61 20.22
CA GLY A 597 15.25 19.78 19.73
C GLY A 597 16.23 19.42 18.61
N SER A 598 16.87 20.42 17.99
CA SER A 598 17.87 20.18 16.94
C SER A 598 19.24 20.74 17.32
N ALA A 599 20.32 20.18 16.79
CA ALA A 599 21.67 20.71 17.01
C ALA A 599 21.85 22.16 16.48
N THR A 600 20.97 22.60 15.59
CA THR A 600 21.00 23.94 14.95
C THR A 600 20.00 24.92 15.56
N GLN A 601 19.09 24.46 16.43
CA GLN A 601 18.12 25.27 17.16
C GLN A 601 17.81 24.59 18.50
N PRO A 602 18.23 25.17 19.64
CA PRO A 602 17.94 24.62 20.96
C PRO A 602 16.43 24.60 21.22
N PRO A 603 15.94 23.70 22.10
CA PRO A 603 14.52 23.62 22.42
C PRO A 603 14.02 24.98 22.93
N THR A 604 13.01 25.54 22.28
CA THR A 604 12.29 26.71 22.80
C THR A 604 11.47 26.28 24.01
N PRO A 605 11.41 27.07 25.10
CA PRO A 605 10.52 26.78 26.22
C PRO A 605 9.09 26.52 25.74
N PRO A 606 8.42 25.43 26.20
CA PRO A 606 7.05 25.15 25.83
C PRO A 606 6.15 26.27 26.35
N ARG A 607 5.18 26.69 25.53
CA ARG A 607 4.30 27.82 25.83
C ARG A 607 2.84 27.46 25.64
N VAL A 608 1.97 28.16 26.36
CA VAL A 608 0.52 28.15 26.17
C VAL A 608 0.02 29.58 25.97
N LYS A 609 -1.09 29.73 25.24
CA LYS A 609 -1.75 31.02 25.02
C LYS A 609 -2.72 31.31 26.16
N VAL A 610 -2.51 32.41 26.87
CA VAL A 610 -3.27 32.80 28.07
C VAL A 610 -3.93 34.16 27.85
N TYR A 611 -5.25 34.22 28.05
CA TYR A 611 -5.98 35.48 28.18
C TYR A 611 -5.89 35.98 29.62
N ASP A 612 -5.44 37.21 29.81
CA ASP A 612 -5.32 37.84 31.13
C ASP A 612 -6.47 38.84 31.35
N GLU A 613 -7.31 38.59 32.35
CA GLU A 613 -8.48 39.43 32.64
C GLU A 613 -8.14 40.81 33.21
N ALA A 614 -6.97 40.95 33.84
CA ALA A 614 -6.52 42.22 34.40
C ALA A 614 -6.07 43.17 33.28
N THR A 615 -5.32 42.66 32.32
CA THR A 615 -4.80 43.45 31.19
C THR A 615 -5.72 43.44 29.96
N ARG A 616 -6.68 42.50 29.91
CA ARG A 616 -7.55 42.21 28.75
C ARG A 616 -6.76 41.86 27.49
N ARG A 617 -5.56 41.29 27.64
CA ARG A 617 -4.66 40.91 26.56
C ARG A 617 -4.36 39.43 26.59
N THR A 618 -3.97 38.91 25.43
CA THR A 618 -3.53 37.53 25.31
C THR A 618 -2.01 37.49 25.21
N HIS A 619 -1.38 36.58 25.96
CA HIS A 619 0.06 36.42 26.04
C HIS A 619 0.45 34.96 25.89
N LEU A 620 1.65 34.72 25.34
CA LEU A 620 2.27 33.41 25.43
C LEU A 620 3.01 33.30 26.76
N VAL A 621 2.66 32.29 27.55
CA VAL A 621 3.24 32.02 28.86
C VAL A 621 4.06 30.74 28.79
N ALA A 622 5.32 30.79 29.23
CA ALA A 622 6.17 29.62 29.34
C ALA A 622 5.67 28.70 30.47
N VAL A 623 5.50 27.42 30.16
CA VAL A 623 5.02 26.39 31.10
C VAL A 623 6.11 25.43 31.54
N ALA A 624 7.32 25.56 30.98
CA ALA A 624 8.55 24.99 31.51
C ALA A 624 9.72 25.83 31.01
N GLU A 625 10.89 25.64 31.60
CA GLU A 625 12.17 26.03 31.00
C GLU A 625 12.62 24.94 30.01
N ALA A 626 13.76 25.16 29.34
CA ALA A 626 14.29 24.21 28.37
C ALA A 626 14.65 22.84 28.99
N ASP A 627 14.92 22.77 30.31
CA ASP A 627 15.33 21.56 31.02
C ASP A 627 14.72 21.38 32.42
N ALA A 628 13.93 22.34 32.92
CA ALA A 628 13.40 22.32 34.29
C ALA A 628 11.98 22.91 34.39
N ILE A 629 11.29 22.63 35.51
CA ILE A 629 9.97 23.20 35.84
C ILE A 629 10.10 23.99 37.14
N ARG A 630 9.94 25.31 37.06
CA ARG A 630 9.96 26.21 38.21
C ARG A 630 8.75 26.00 39.14
N PRO A 631 8.80 26.38 40.42
CA PRO A 631 7.68 26.21 41.36
C PRO A 631 6.34 26.79 40.86
N GLU A 632 6.35 27.97 40.26
CA GLU A 632 5.17 28.62 39.69
C GLU A 632 4.62 27.87 38.45
N GLN A 633 5.50 27.30 37.63
CA GLN A 633 5.12 26.46 36.50
C GLN A 633 4.55 25.11 36.97
N ARG A 634 5.09 24.55 38.07
CA ARG A 634 4.55 23.34 38.72
C ARG A 634 3.14 23.57 39.25
N ALA A 635 2.90 24.71 39.91
CA ALA A 635 1.57 25.08 40.38
C ALA A 635 0.58 25.26 39.21
N LEU A 636 1.03 25.90 38.13
CA LEU A 636 0.25 26.07 36.90
C LEU A 636 -0.14 24.72 36.27
N TRP A 637 0.81 23.81 36.11
CA TRP A 637 0.53 22.44 35.61
C TRP A 637 -0.41 21.67 36.54
N GLY A 638 -0.24 21.80 37.86
CA GLY A 638 -1.12 21.15 38.82
C GLY A 638 -2.57 21.63 38.72
N ALA A 639 -2.79 22.95 38.58
CA ALA A 639 -4.11 23.53 38.38
C ALA A 639 -4.75 23.02 37.07
N PHE A 640 -4.00 23.03 35.97
CA PHE A 640 -4.48 22.57 34.67
C PHE A 640 -4.81 21.07 34.66
N ALA A 641 -3.88 20.24 35.11
CA ALA A 641 -4.02 18.79 35.09
C ALA A 641 -5.21 18.33 35.92
N THR A 642 -5.34 18.86 37.13
CA THR A 642 -6.47 18.53 38.04
C THR A 642 -7.80 18.96 37.45
N SER A 643 -7.87 20.18 36.89
CA SER A 643 -9.09 20.69 36.26
C SER A 643 -9.50 19.86 35.05
N LEU A 644 -8.55 19.55 34.15
CA LEU A 644 -8.83 18.77 32.94
C LEU A 644 -9.25 17.33 33.29
N HIS A 645 -8.57 16.68 34.22
CA HIS A 645 -8.94 15.34 34.67
C HIS A 645 -10.34 15.31 35.29
N ALA A 646 -10.67 16.28 36.15
CA ALA A 646 -12.02 16.40 36.73
C ALA A 646 -13.07 16.67 35.64
N HIS A 647 -12.75 17.48 34.62
CA HIS A 647 -13.61 17.71 33.47
C HIS A 647 -13.90 16.44 32.68
N LEU A 648 -12.86 15.70 32.31
CA LEU A 648 -13.02 14.42 31.60
C LEU A 648 -13.71 13.37 32.46
N THR A 649 -13.48 13.34 33.78
CA THR A 649 -14.20 12.43 34.70
C THR A 649 -15.70 12.68 34.69
N ARG A 650 -16.15 13.95 34.67
CA ARG A 650 -17.60 14.27 34.54
C ARG A 650 -18.19 13.80 33.22
N ARG A 651 -17.37 13.72 32.18
CA ARG A 651 -17.72 13.16 30.87
C ARG A 651 -17.49 11.65 30.77
N GLY A 652 -17.00 11.04 31.85
CA GLY A 652 -16.59 9.64 31.93
C GLY A 652 -15.41 9.28 31.03
N LEU A 653 -14.60 10.21 30.56
CA LEU A 653 -13.48 10.02 29.60
C LEU A 653 -12.10 9.92 30.26
N GLU A 654 -12.02 9.92 31.59
CA GLU A 654 -10.76 9.94 32.35
C GLU A 654 -9.83 8.74 32.03
N LYS A 655 -10.41 7.56 31.79
CA LYS A 655 -9.65 6.33 31.47
C LYS A 655 -8.99 6.32 30.09
N VAL A 656 -9.38 7.24 29.23
CA VAL A 656 -8.84 7.35 27.86
C VAL A 656 -8.05 8.65 27.67
N MET A 657 -7.81 9.39 28.75
CA MET A 657 -6.95 10.55 28.79
C MET A 657 -5.48 10.12 28.80
N TYR A 658 -4.68 10.71 27.92
CA TYR A 658 -3.23 10.53 27.90
C TYR A 658 -2.50 11.85 27.72
N TRP A 659 -1.33 11.97 28.36
CA TRP A 659 -0.36 13.04 28.08
C TRP A 659 0.55 12.62 26.91
N GLY A 660 0.88 13.50 25.96
CA GLY A 660 1.97 13.22 25.01
C GLY A 660 2.12 14.22 23.86
N ALA A 661 3.34 14.63 23.47
CA ALA A 661 4.03 14.01 22.34
C ALA A 661 5.57 13.97 22.49
N PRO A 662 6.11 13.27 23.52
CA PRO A 662 7.51 12.89 23.52
C PRO A 662 7.76 11.89 22.37
N LEU A 663 8.54 12.32 21.38
CA LEU A 663 9.06 11.46 20.31
C LEU A 663 10.28 10.70 20.86
N GLU A 664 11.39 10.64 20.12
CA GLU A 664 12.64 9.99 20.56
C GLU A 664 13.19 10.54 21.90
N GLN A 665 12.86 11.78 22.24
CA GLN A 665 13.37 12.47 23.43
C GLN A 665 12.27 13.22 24.16
N GLU A 666 12.44 13.32 25.48
CA GLU A 666 11.61 14.16 26.34
C GLU A 666 12.26 15.54 26.41
N ALA A 667 11.57 16.57 25.93
CA ALA A 667 12.08 17.93 26.03
C ALA A 667 12.09 18.42 27.48
N VAL A 668 11.15 17.97 28.32
CA VAL A 668 11.04 18.37 29.73
C VAL A 668 10.80 17.13 30.61
N PRO A 669 11.85 16.35 30.95
CA PRO A 669 11.68 15.04 31.61
C PRO A 669 10.90 15.05 32.94
N ASP A 670 11.08 16.09 33.78
CA ASP A 670 10.42 16.17 35.09
C ASP A 670 8.89 16.41 34.99
N LEU A 671 8.37 16.82 33.82
CA LEU A 671 6.94 17.06 33.64
C LEU A 671 6.10 15.83 33.94
N LYS A 672 6.62 14.63 33.65
CA LYS A 672 5.92 13.38 33.93
C LYS A 672 5.67 13.16 35.41
N ASN A 673 6.65 13.50 36.25
CA ASN A 673 6.52 13.40 37.71
C ASN A 673 5.49 14.41 38.23
N VAL A 674 5.55 15.65 37.74
CA VAL A 674 4.56 16.70 38.07
C VAL A 674 3.15 16.23 37.76
N LEU A 675 2.89 15.79 36.53
CA LEU A 675 1.57 15.40 36.08
C LEU A 675 1.08 14.11 36.75
N ALA A 676 1.95 13.12 36.98
CA ALA A 676 1.59 11.89 37.69
C ALA A 676 1.21 12.14 39.16
N ALA A 677 1.85 13.12 39.82
CA ALA A 677 1.49 13.52 41.18
C ALA A 677 0.11 14.20 41.23
N CYS A 678 -0.27 14.92 40.17
CA CYS A 678 -1.55 15.65 40.11
C CYS A 678 -2.71 14.77 39.64
N THR A 679 -2.47 13.87 38.69
CA THR A 679 -3.49 13.00 38.09
C THR A 679 -3.00 11.54 38.09
N PRO A 680 -2.92 10.89 39.27
CA PRO A 680 -2.49 9.51 39.37
C PRO A 680 -3.41 8.61 38.54
N GLY A 681 -2.83 7.72 37.74
CA GLY A 681 -3.56 6.84 36.82
C GLY A 681 -3.76 7.39 35.42
N VAL A 682 -3.38 8.65 35.15
CA VAL A 682 -3.27 9.19 33.79
C VAL A 682 -1.87 8.89 33.25
N TYR A 683 -1.82 8.20 32.11
CA TYR A 683 -0.57 7.73 31.51
C TYR A 683 -0.16 8.59 30.30
N TRP A 684 1.01 8.28 29.76
CA TRP A 684 1.59 8.92 28.61
C TRP A 684 1.51 8.06 27.35
N THR A 685 1.40 8.74 26.22
CA THR A 685 1.78 8.20 24.91
C THR A 685 3.27 8.45 24.64
N ALA A 686 3.91 7.63 23.82
CA ALA A 686 5.26 7.87 23.32
C ALA A 686 5.49 7.27 21.93
N GLY A 687 6.36 7.91 21.13
CA GLY A 687 6.77 7.42 19.82
C GLY A 687 8.29 7.33 19.68
N GLY A 688 8.82 6.25 19.08
CA GLY A 688 10.27 6.08 18.95
C GLY A 688 10.75 5.22 17.77
N HIS A 689 12.04 5.29 17.45
CA HIS A 689 12.66 4.51 16.38
C HIS A 689 12.73 3.04 16.75
N GLU A 690 13.31 2.68 17.90
CA GLU A 690 13.43 1.28 18.34
C GLU A 690 13.09 1.12 19.82
N ILE A 691 12.58 -0.07 20.21
CA ILE A 691 12.28 -0.42 21.61
C ILE A 691 13.54 -0.40 22.50
N MET A 692 14.68 -0.87 21.98
CA MET A 692 15.92 -1.04 22.77
C MET A 692 16.69 0.27 22.96
N ALA A 693 16.76 1.13 21.94
CA ALA A 693 17.33 2.48 22.06
C ALA A 693 16.45 3.40 22.92
N ASN A 694 15.13 3.14 22.95
CA ASN A 694 14.16 3.83 23.79
C ASN A 694 13.65 2.98 24.96
N ALA A 695 14.54 2.15 25.56
CA ALA A 695 14.19 1.32 26.71
C ALA A 695 13.49 2.12 27.84
N LYS A 696 13.79 3.42 27.95
CA LYS A 696 13.13 4.39 28.84
C LYS A 696 11.60 4.50 28.70
N TYR A 697 11.01 4.21 27.52
CA TYR A 697 9.55 4.26 27.32
C TYR A 697 8.95 2.87 27.45
N ALA A 698 9.50 1.91 26.70
CA ALA A 698 8.97 0.55 26.62
C ALA A 698 9.14 -0.26 27.91
N ARG A 699 10.10 0.11 28.77
CA ARG A 699 10.30 -0.53 30.09
C ARG A 699 9.79 0.31 31.27
N ASN A 700 9.16 1.47 31.01
CA ASN A 700 8.68 2.37 32.05
C ASN A 700 7.15 2.46 32.06
N GLU A 701 6.53 1.36 32.46
CA GLU A 701 5.06 1.24 32.55
C GLU A 701 4.44 2.08 33.67
N THR A 702 5.28 2.68 34.52
CA THR A 702 4.86 3.66 35.52
C THR A 702 4.23 4.88 34.85
N PHE A 703 4.82 5.36 33.76
CA PHE A 703 4.32 6.53 33.03
C PHE A 703 3.68 6.19 31.69
N TYR A 704 4.20 5.21 30.95
CA TYR A 704 3.77 4.96 29.57
C TYR A 704 2.88 3.71 29.47
N ARG A 705 1.71 3.86 28.84
CA ARG A 705 0.79 2.74 28.56
C ARG A 705 0.40 2.60 27.10
N LEU A 706 0.74 3.60 26.29
CA LEU A 706 0.51 3.58 24.86
C LEU A 706 1.80 3.97 24.13
N ILE A 707 2.37 3.02 23.39
CA ILE A 707 3.68 3.20 22.77
C ILE A 707 3.58 2.95 21.27
N THR A 708 4.34 3.71 20.50
CA THR A 708 4.44 3.59 19.06
C THR A 708 5.90 3.40 18.64
N THR A 709 6.19 2.45 17.75
CA THR A 709 7.57 2.19 17.28
C THR A 709 7.70 1.93 15.79
N ILE A 710 8.86 2.29 15.22
CA ILE A 710 9.22 1.99 13.83
C ILE A 710 9.85 0.59 13.72
N ARG A 711 10.90 0.32 14.51
CA ARG A 711 11.74 -0.89 14.43
C ARG A 711 11.62 -1.80 15.63
N TYR A 712 11.90 -3.06 15.36
CA TYR A 712 12.01 -4.15 16.29
C TYR A 712 13.47 -4.56 16.49
N ASN A 713 13.82 -4.91 17.72
CA ASN A 713 14.81 -5.92 18.06
C ASN A 713 14.40 -6.48 19.44
N GLY A 714 14.11 -7.78 19.52
CA GLY A 714 13.57 -8.45 20.69
C GLY A 714 14.29 -8.12 22.00
N GLY A 715 13.54 -8.05 23.10
CA GLY A 715 14.08 -7.65 24.41
C GLY A 715 13.09 -6.96 25.34
N TRP A 716 11.78 -7.09 25.07
CA TRP A 716 10.71 -6.59 25.93
C TRP A 716 9.91 -7.76 26.49
N SER A 717 9.91 -7.93 27.82
CA SER A 717 9.39 -9.12 28.50
C SER A 717 7.88 -9.31 28.40
N ALA A 718 7.12 -8.24 28.13
CA ALA A 718 5.66 -8.28 27.96
C ALA A 718 5.23 -8.41 26.48
N PHE A 719 6.19 -8.41 25.54
CA PHE A 719 5.91 -8.51 24.13
C PHE A 719 5.55 -9.95 23.73
N ARG A 720 4.55 -10.10 22.86
CA ARG A 720 4.25 -11.36 22.19
C ARG A 720 4.37 -11.17 20.68
N GLU A 721 5.12 -12.06 20.04
CA GLU A 721 5.38 -12.05 18.59
C GLU A 721 4.15 -12.48 17.76
N ASP A 722 3.05 -12.79 18.42
CA ASP A 722 1.78 -13.20 17.85
C ASP A 722 0.60 -12.54 18.56
N GLN A 723 -0.54 -12.45 17.88
CA GLN A 723 -1.83 -12.08 18.48
C GLN A 723 -1.80 -10.70 19.17
N GLY A 724 -1.51 -9.64 18.43
CA GLY A 724 -1.39 -8.29 18.98
C GLY A 724 -2.59 -7.80 19.81
N TRP A 725 -3.78 -8.36 19.58
CA TRP A 725 -4.98 -8.11 20.40
C TRP A 725 -4.85 -8.56 21.87
N LYS A 726 -3.93 -9.47 22.19
CA LYS A 726 -3.60 -9.89 23.57
C LYS A 726 -2.59 -9.00 24.27
N SER A 727 -2.02 -8.02 23.57
CA SER A 727 -0.98 -7.19 24.17
C SER A 727 -1.51 -6.46 25.39
N ARG A 728 -0.88 -6.69 26.55
CA ARG A 728 -1.27 -6.04 27.83
C ARG A 728 -1.11 -4.51 27.77
N LEU A 729 -0.21 -4.04 26.91
CA LEU A 729 0.03 -2.63 26.66
C LEU A 729 -0.32 -2.31 25.21
N THR A 730 -0.91 -1.14 24.98
CA THR A 730 -1.25 -0.69 23.63
C THR A 730 0.04 -0.35 22.89
N HIS A 731 0.51 -1.28 22.07
CA HIS A 731 1.68 -1.11 21.22
C HIS A 731 1.25 -0.96 19.77
N LEU A 732 1.57 0.18 19.17
CA LEU A 732 1.18 0.55 17.82
C LEU A 732 2.37 0.57 16.88
N LEU A 733 2.11 0.16 15.65
CA LEU A 733 3.02 0.34 14.53
C LEU A 733 3.04 1.81 14.08
N ASN A 734 4.23 2.42 13.99
CA ASN A 734 4.44 3.55 13.08
C ASN A 734 4.96 2.99 11.75
N PRO A 735 4.18 3.07 10.66
CA PRO A 735 4.55 2.51 9.37
C PRO A 735 5.53 3.42 8.61
N ARG A 736 6.61 3.87 9.25
CA ARG A 736 7.64 4.72 8.65
C ARG A 736 8.73 3.86 8.02
N VAL A 737 9.45 4.44 7.04
CA VAL A 737 10.57 3.78 6.35
C VAL A 737 11.60 3.25 7.35
N GLY A 738 12.09 2.04 7.12
CA GLY A 738 12.95 1.31 8.06
C GLY A 738 12.15 0.48 9.06
N GLY A 739 10.82 0.47 8.96
CA GLY A 739 9.94 -0.33 9.80
C GLY A 739 10.16 -1.82 9.63
N THR A 740 10.29 -2.52 10.77
CA THR A 740 10.50 -3.99 10.78
C THR A 740 9.23 -4.80 10.52
N VAL A 741 8.05 -4.20 10.76
CA VAL A 741 6.74 -4.84 10.50
C VAL A 741 6.17 -4.38 9.17
N PHE A 742 6.18 -3.08 8.90
CA PHE A 742 5.66 -2.50 7.67
C PHE A 742 6.15 -1.06 7.48
N ALA A 743 6.08 -0.56 6.25
CA ALA A 743 6.32 0.84 5.92
C ALA A 743 5.28 1.32 4.88
N LEU A 744 4.86 2.56 5.02
CA LEU A 744 3.93 3.29 4.17
C LEU A 744 4.46 4.71 3.92
N HIS A 745 3.84 5.37 2.96
CA HIS A 745 3.87 6.80 2.72
C HIS A 745 2.60 7.22 1.96
N THR A 746 2.32 8.52 1.87
CA THR A 746 1.14 9.05 1.16
C THR A 746 0.95 8.39 -0.22
N THR A 747 2.03 8.29 -0.99
CA THR A 747 1.99 7.73 -2.36
C THR A 747 2.09 6.21 -2.45
N SER A 748 2.03 5.44 -1.35
CA SER A 748 2.10 3.97 -1.37
C SER A 748 0.90 3.34 -2.09
N HIS A 749 1.13 2.22 -2.78
CA HIS A 749 0.08 1.50 -3.51
C HIS A 749 -1.14 1.15 -2.61
N PRO A 750 -2.39 1.19 -3.10
CA PRO A 750 -3.58 0.95 -2.27
C PRO A 750 -3.58 -0.40 -1.54
N PHE A 751 -3.06 -1.47 -2.17
CA PHE A 751 -2.92 -2.77 -1.52
C PHE A 751 -2.05 -2.73 -0.24
N ALA A 752 -1.09 -1.80 -0.15
CA ALA A 752 -0.28 -1.62 1.06
C ALA A 752 -1.14 -1.19 2.26
N TYR A 753 -2.12 -0.32 2.01
CA TYR A 753 -3.06 0.16 3.02
C TYR A 753 -3.99 -0.95 3.50
N ARG A 754 -4.36 -1.90 2.63
CA ARG A 754 -5.14 -3.09 3.00
C ARG A 754 -4.38 -4.04 3.91
N VAL A 755 -3.10 -4.30 3.62
CA VAL A 755 -2.32 -5.31 4.35
C VAL A 755 -1.80 -4.79 5.71
N LEU A 756 -1.64 -3.47 5.85
CA LEU A 756 -1.12 -2.83 7.07
C LEU A 756 -1.76 -3.32 8.37
N PRO A 757 -3.11 -3.30 8.55
CA PRO A 757 -3.73 -3.54 9.85
C PRO A 757 -3.52 -4.98 10.30
N GLN A 758 -3.76 -5.92 9.38
CA GLN A 758 -3.58 -7.34 9.65
C GLN A 758 -2.13 -7.68 10.00
N ARG A 759 -1.16 -7.08 9.31
CA ARG A 759 0.26 -7.25 9.63
C ARG A 759 0.60 -6.71 11.00
N ALA A 760 0.10 -5.53 11.35
CA ALA A 760 0.33 -4.98 12.69
C ALA A 760 -0.10 -6.03 13.74
N VAL A 761 -1.32 -6.55 13.64
CA VAL A 761 -1.87 -7.56 14.56
C VAL A 761 -1.06 -8.87 14.55
N ALA A 762 -0.71 -9.37 13.36
CA ALA A 762 0.03 -10.62 13.20
C ALA A 762 1.43 -10.58 13.82
N PHE A 763 2.08 -9.42 13.78
CA PHE A 763 3.41 -9.21 14.37
C PHE A 763 3.34 -8.59 15.78
N GLY A 764 2.25 -8.82 16.51
CA GLY A 764 2.12 -8.50 17.93
C GLY A 764 1.75 -7.06 18.27
N ARG A 765 1.27 -6.25 17.31
CA ARG A 765 0.87 -4.85 17.54
C ARG A 765 -0.65 -4.81 17.67
N THR A 766 -1.17 -3.99 18.57
CA THR A 766 -2.63 -3.81 18.72
C THR A 766 -3.26 -3.11 17.50
N GLY A 767 -2.44 -2.45 16.68
CA GLY A 767 -2.83 -1.77 15.46
C GLY A 767 -1.75 -0.79 15.01
N PHE A 768 -2.13 0.35 14.45
CA PHE A 768 -1.21 1.33 13.86
C PHE A 768 -1.62 2.77 14.20
N THR A 769 -0.67 3.69 14.07
CA THR A 769 -0.88 5.14 14.16
C THR A 769 0.08 5.86 13.21
N ARG A 770 0.21 7.19 13.31
CA ARG A 770 1.06 8.02 12.43
C ARG A 770 0.64 7.92 10.97
N VAL A 771 -0.68 7.92 10.77
CA VAL A 771 -1.33 7.99 9.46
C VAL A 771 -2.29 9.16 9.50
N GLY A 772 -1.96 10.26 8.83
CA GLY A 772 -2.79 11.46 8.79
C GLY A 772 -4.07 11.22 8.02
N ALA A 773 -5.18 11.71 8.56
CA ALA A 773 -6.50 11.64 7.95
C ALA A 773 -6.65 12.73 6.89
N ASP A 774 -6.54 13.98 7.33
CA ASP A 774 -6.93 15.20 6.63
C ASP A 774 -5.89 16.32 6.79
N GLU A 775 -4.60 15.98 6.78
CA GLU A 775 -3.49 16.94 6.87
C GLU A 775 -3.26 17.68 5.54
N TRP A 776 -4.23 18.51 5.19
CA TRP A 776 -4.21 19.33 3.98
C TRP A 776 -3.41 20.62 4.17
N ALA A 777 -3.32 21.42 3.12
CA ALA A 777 -2.62 22.71 3.08
C ALA A 777 -1.10 22.69 3.36
N GLY A 778 -0.50 21.53 3.65
CA GLY A 778 0.95 21.38 3.84
C GLY A 778 1.47 22.00 5.14
N ILE A 779 0.60 22.12 6.16
CA ILE A 779 0.92 22.90 7.37
C ILE A 779 1.28 22.08 8.60
N HIS A 780 1.29 20.75 8.53
CA HIS A 780 1.55 19.88 9.69
C HIS A 780 2.75 20.41 10.50
N TYR A 781 3.92 20.54 9.89
CA TYR A 781 5.10 21.05 10.58
C TYR A 781 5.27 22.58 10.63
N ALA A 782 4.32 23.37 10.12
CA ALA A 782 4.46 24.83 9.99
C ALA A 782 4.54 25.55 11.36
N GLY A 783 4.03 24.92 12.41
CA GLY A 783 4.07 25.46 13.77
C GLY A 783 5.39 25.23 14.50
N MET A 784 6.24 24.29 14.08
CA MET A 784 7.39 23.85 14.89
C MET A 784 8.75 24.02 14.20
N ALA A 785 9.80 24.07 15.02
CA ALA A 785 11.17 23.88 14.55
C ALA A 785 11.42 22.39 14.25
N VAL A 786 11.45 22.02 12.97
CA VAL A 786 11.65 20.62 12.54
C VAL A 786 13.08 20.16 12.85
N PRO A 787 13.29 19.13 13.69
CA PRO A 787 14.62 18.64 13.99
C PRO A 787 15.22 17.85 12.82
N LYS A 788 16.56 17.77 12.77
CA LYS A 788 17.30 17.04 11.72
C LYS A 788 16.83 15.59 11.56
N TRP A 789 16.49 14.95 12.68
CA TRP A 789 15.94 13.60 12.75
C TRP A 789 14.61 13.66 13.48
N LEU A 790 13.57 13.02 12.94
CA LEU A 790 12.27 12.89 13.59
C LEU A 790 11.61 11.60 13.14
N THR A 791 10.79 11.01 14.03
CA THR A 791 9.98 9.80 13.81
C THR A 791 8.96 10.03 12.69
N GLY A 792 8.22 11.14 12.78
CA GLY A 792 7.38 11.72 11.74
C GLY A 792 6.10 10.98 11.43
N ILE A 793 5.31 11.61 10.55
CA ILE A 793 4.09 11.05 9.98
C ILE A 793 4.32 10.68 8.51
N PRO A 794 4.53 9.40 8.19
CA PRO A 794 4.87 8.99 6.81
C PRO A 794 3.72 9.18 5.82
N VAL A 795 2.47 9.13 6.29
CA VAL A 795 1.26 9.33 5.49
C VAL A 795 0.60 10.61 5.99
N LEU A 796 0.51 11.66 5.17
CA LEU A 796 -0.08 12.93 5.58
C LEU A 796 -1.61 12.91 5.47
N PHE A 797 -2.16 12.26 4.46
CA PHE A 797 -3.61 12.21 4.29
C PHE A 797 -4.05 10.91 3.64
N ILE A 798 -5.21 10.43 4.06
CA ILE A 798 -5.97 9.35 3.42
C ILE A 798 -7.37 9.81 3.00
N LEU A 799 -7.79 11.01 3.41
CA LEU A 799 -9.00 11.69 2.98
C LEU A 799 -8.66 12.88 2.08
N TRP A 800 -9.58 13.26 1.20
CA TRP A 800 -9.43 14.39 0.29
C TRP A 800 -10.41 15.51 0.61
N PRO A 801 -10.05 16.78 0.37
CA PRO A 801 -11.00 17.87 0.45
C PRO A 801 -11.97 17.82 -0.74
N GLY A 802 -13.23 17.49 -0.45
CA GLY A 802 -14.36 17.60 -1.36
C GLY A 802 -15.04 18.97 -1.29
N GLN A 803 -16.20 19.11 -1.94
CA GLN A 803 -16.92 20.39 -1.96
C GLN A 803 -17.46 20.81 -0.58
N GLU A 804 -17.92 19.83 0.20
CA GLU A 804 -18.59 20.05 1.49
C GLU A 804 -17.78 19.55 2.69
N GLY A 805 -16.54 19.12 2.48
CA GLY A 805 -15.68 18.55 3.52
C GLY A 805 -14.95 17.31 3.01
N ALA A 806 -14.49 16.46 3.93
CA ALA A 806 -13.71 15.27 3.63
C ALA A 806 -14.47 14.23 2.79
N GLU A 807 -13.84 13.81 1.71
CA GLU A 807 -14.24 12.67 0.88
C GLU A 807 -13.26 11.51 1.06
N SER A 808 -13.75 10.30 0.85
CA SER A 808 -12.94 9.08 0.91
C SER A 808 -11.90 9.02 -0.23
N SER A 809 -10.99 8.06 -0.13
CA SER A 809 -10.03 7.73 -1.17
C SER A 809 -9.99 6.22 -1.44
N VAL A 810 -9.43 5.83 -2.58
CA VAL A 810 -9.10 4.44 -2.91
C VAL A 810 -8.24 3.82 -1.79
N ARG A 811 -7.23 4.56 -1.30
CA ARG A 811 -6.37 4.11 -0.18
C ARG A 811 -7.15 3.91 1.12
N PHE A 812 -8.08 4.81 1.43
CA PHE A 812 -8.94 4.73 2.61
C PHE A 812 -9.88 3.51 2.54
N GLU A 813 -10.55 3.29 1.42
CA GLU A 813 -11.45 2.13 1.25
C GLU A 813 -10.66 0.80 1.31
N CYS A 814 -9.45 0.76 0.74
CA CYS A 814 -8.57 -0.41 0.87
C CYS A 814 -8.14 -0.65 2.32
N MET A 815 -7.82 0.40 3.07
CA MET A 815 -7.52 0.32 4.51
C MET A 815 -8.72 -0.19 5.30
N LEU A 816 -9.93 0.32 5.00
CA LEU A 816 -11.17 -0.12 5.63
C LEU A 816 -11.33 -1.63 5.47
N GLU A 817 -11.24 -2.15 4.25
CA GLU A 817 -11.36 -3.61 4.04
C GLU A 817 -10.24 -4.40 4.75
N GLY A 818 -9.02 -3.85 4.82
CA GLY A 818 -7.92 -4.43 5.59
C GLY A 818 -8.18 -4.52 7.09
N ILE A 819 -8.88 -3.52 7.66
CA ILE A 819 -9.31 -3.55 9.07
C ILE A 819 -10.37 -4.63 9.27
N GLN A 820 -11.35 -4.78 8.36
CA GLN A 820 -12.35 -5.85 8.45
C GLN A 820 -11.71 -7.26 8.41
N GLU A 821 -10.65 -7.43 7.61
CA GLU A 821 -9.85 -8.65 7.59
C GLU A 821 -9.07 -8.86 8.90
N ALA A 822 -8.55 -7.79 9.50
CA ALA A 822 -7.91 -7.86 10.82
C ALA A 822 -8.91 -8.28 11.92
N GLU A 823 -10.16 -7.79 11.89
CA GLU A 823 -11.20 -8.23 12.82
C GLU A 823 -11.56 -9.72 12.65
N ALA A 824 -11.63 -10.21 11.40
CA ALA A 824 -11.83 -11.65 11.15
C ALA A 824 -10.67 -12.49 11.70
N ARG A 825 -9.44 -12.00 11.57
CA ARG A 825 -8.24 -12.62 12.17
C ARG A 825 -8.32 -12.66 13.69
N ILE A 826 -8.64 -11.54 14.33
CA ILE A 826 -8.78 -11.45 15.80
C ILE A 826 -9.86 -12.42 16.29
N PHE A 827 -11.02 -12.47 15.62
CA PHE A 827 -12.10 -13.40 15.94
C PHE A 827 -11.63 -14.87 15.92
N LEU A 828 -10.91 -15.28 14.86
CA LEU A 828 -10.38 -16.64 14.74
C LEU A 828 -9.33 -16.96 15.81
N GLU A 829 -8.40 -16.03 16.06
CA GLU A 829 -7.37 -16.21 17.08
C GLU A 829 -7.97 -16.32 18.48
N GLN A 830 -9.01 -15.54 18.79
CA GLN A 830 -9.73 -15.62 20.05
C GLN A 830 -10.47 -16.94 20.22
N ALA A 831 -11.07 -17.48 19.15
CA ALA A 831 -11.73 -18.77 19.21
C ALA A 831 -10.75 -19.93 19.41
N LEU A 832 -9.58 -19.88 18.76
CA LEU A 832 -8.50 -20.85 18.96
C LEU A 832 -7.94 -20.76 20.39
N ASP A 833 -7.77 -19.55 20.92
CA ASP A 833 -7.24 -19.32 22.26
C ASP A 833 -8.16 -19.81 23.38
N ARG A 834 -9.47 -19.58 23.24
CA ARG A 834 -10.46 -20.08 24.20
C ARG A 834 -10.52 -21.61 24.24
N GLY A 835 -10.09 -22.29 23.18
CA GLY A 835 -10.22 -23.74 23.03
C GLY A 835 -11.67 -24.18 22.79
N GLY A 836 -11.91 -25.51 22.82
CA GLY A 836 -13.26 -26.09 22.70
C GLY A 836 -13.82 -26.23 21.27
N LEU A 837 -13.06 -25.84 20.24
CA LEU A 837 -13.45 -26.08 18.84
C LEU A 837 -13.23 -27.56 18.46
N PRO A 838 -14.07 -28.14 17.57
CA PRO A 838 -13.77 -29.44 16.97
C PRO A 838 -12.37 -29.47 16.36
N PRO A 839 -11.56 -30.54 16.53
CA PRO A 839 -10.16 -30.57 16.11
C PRO A 839 -9.93 -30.17 14.65
N GLN A 840 -10.82 -30.59 13.74
CA GLN A 840 -10.74 -30.25 12.32
C GLN A 840 -10.99 -28.76 12.06
N VAL A 841 -11.95 -28.15 12.76
CA VAL A 841 -12.24 -26.71 12.65
C VAL A 841 -11.08 -25.88 13.18
N ALA A 842 -10.50 -26.27 14.32
CA ALA A 842 -9.32 -25.62 14.89
C ALA A 842 -8.12 -25.70 13.95
N ALA A 843 -7.83 -26.89 13.40
CA ALA A 843 -6.74 -27.08 12.45
C ALA A 843 -6.93 -26.25 11.18
N GLN A 844 -8.15 -26.19 10.64
CA GLN A 844 -8.46 -25.40 9.45
C GLN A 844 -8.33 -23.89 9.72
N ALA A 845 -8.82 -23.39 10.85
CA ALA A 845 -8.66 -21.99 11.24
C ALA A 845 -7.18 -21.61 11.39
N GLY A 846 -6.39 -22.44 12.09
CA GLY A 846 -4.95 -22.24 12.23
C GLY A 846 -4.21 -22.23 10.89
N LYS A 847 -4.56 -23.16 9.99
CA LYS A 847 -4.01 -23.21 8.63
C LYS A 847 -4.32 -21.94 7.84
N VAL A 848 -5.58 -21.48 7.83
CA VAL A 848 -5.98 -20.25 7.11
C VAL A 848 -5.24 -19.03 7.65
N LEU A 849 -5.08 -18.91 8.97
CA LEU A 849 -4.31 -17.82 9.57
C LEU A 849 -2.83 -17.84 9.14
N ALA A 850 -2.22 -19.02 9.12
CA ALA A 850 -0.83 -19.18 8.70
C ALA A 850 -0.63 -18.88 7.21
N GLU A 851 -1.47 -19.44 6.34
CA GLU A 851 -1.42 -19.18 4.88
C GLU A 851 -1.65 -17.72 4.57
N ASN A 852 -2.62 -17.08 5.24
CA ASN A 852 -2.92 -15.67 5.02
C ASN A 852 -1.76 -14.76 5.43
N LEU A 853 -1.07 -15.05 6.55
CA LEU A 853 0.15 -14.33 6.94
C LEU A 853 1.30 -14.57 5.95
N GLU A 854 1.51 -15.81 5.52
CA GLU A 854 2.60 -16.17 4.62
C GLU A 854 2.41 -15.54 3.23
N GLU A 855 1.19 -15.58 2.69
CA GLU A 855 0.79 -14.93 1.43
C GLU A 855 0.72 -13.40 1.53
N THR A 856 1.02 -12.80 2.68
CA THR A 856 1.19 -11.35 2.85
C THR A 856 2.55 -11.02 3.46
N ARG A 857 3.47 -12.00 3.56
CA ARG A 857 4.77 -11.89 4.23
C ARG A 857 5.84 -11.08 3.46
N PHE A 858 5.42 -10.37 2.43
CA PHE A 858 6.32 -9.70 1.49
C PHE A 858 7.08 -8.44 1.98
N PHE A 859 6.90 -7.96 3.22
CA PHE A 859 7.49 -6.67 3.68
C PHE A 859 8.43 -6.79 4.87
N ALA A 860 9.68 -6.37 4.67
CA ALA A 860 10.55 -5.84 5.72
C ALA A 860 11.55 -4.88 5.07
N GLY A 861 11.50 -3.58 5.42
CA GLY A 861 12.49 -2.59 4.99
C GLY A 861 12.03 -1.54 3.96
N ASN A 862 13.02 -0.80 3.43
CA ASN A 862 12.85 0.51 2.77
C ASN A 862 12.34 0.48 1.31
N SER A 863 12.34 -0.66 0.63
CA SER A 863 12.26 -0.71 -0.84
C SER A 863 11.07 -1.47 -1.43
N VAL A 864 10.20 -2.08 -0.60
CA VAL A 864 9.15 -3.00 -1.11
C VAL A 864 7.77 -2.34 -1.26
N VAL A 865 7.66 -1.05 -0.98
CA VAL A 865 6.38 -0.31 -1.02
C VAL A 865 5.90 -0.01 -2.46
N HIS A 866 6.66 -0.48 -3.44
CA HIS A 866 6.78 0.08 -4.77
C HIS A 866 6.44 -0.92 -5.89
N SER A 867 6.24 -2.20 -5.57
CA SER A 867 6.01 -3.26 -6.58
C SER A 867 4.79 -4.11 -6.26
N PHE A 868 3.85 -3.52 -5.51
CA PHE A 868 2.64 -4.15 -4.95
C PHE A 868 1.65 -4.70 -5.97
N GLU A 869 1.66 -4.21 -7.21
CA GLU A 869 0.79 -4.74 -8.27
C GLU A 869 0.96 -6.26 -8.42
N THR A 870 2.16 -6.78 -8.19
CA THR A 870 2.45 -8.22 -8.29
C THR A 870 1.96 -9.04 -7.09
N TYR A 871 1.58 -8.41 -5.97
CA TYR A 871 1.30 -9.09 -4.69
C TYR A 871 -0.19 -9.11 -4.30
N HIS A 872 -1.05 -8.35 -4.98
CA HIS A 872 -2.50 -8.47 -4.79
C HIS A 872 -3.13 -9.63 -5.56
N TYR A 873 -2.35 -10.43 -6.32
CA TYR A 873 -2.87 -11.64 -6.96
C TYR A 873 -3.65 -12.51 -5.96
N ARG A 874 -4.87 -12.92 -6.34
CA ARG A 874 -5.82 -13.72 -5.54
C ARG A 874 -6.21 -13.12 -4.19
N TRP A 875 -6.12 -11.80 -4.00
CA TRP A 875 -6.50 -11.17 -2.74
C TRP A 875 -7.94 -11.51 -2.31
N GLN A 876 -8.91 -11.51 -3.24
CA GLN A 876 -10.30 -11.87 -2.93
C GLN A 876 -10.44 -13.31 -2.46
N GLU A 877 -9.63 -14.23 -3.00
CA GLU A 877 -9.64 -15.61 -2.55
C GLU A 877 -9.07 -15.73 -1.14
N ARG A 878 -8.00 -14.98 -0.82
CA ARG A 878 -7.49 -14.88 0.56
C ARG A 878 -8.57 -14.38 1.52
N SER A 879 -9.26 -13.29 1.18
CA SER A 879 -10.36 -12.74 1.98
C SER A 879 -11.48 -13.77 2.14
N ARG A 880 -11.86 -14.45 1.06
CA ARG A 880 -12.88 -15.53 1.09
C ARG A 880 -12.49 -16.65 2.05
N ARG A 881 -11.25 -17.16 2.00
CA ARG A 881 -10.77 -18.22 2.90
C ARG A 881 -10.85 -17.77 4.36
N LEU A 882 -10.40 -16.54 4.65
CA LEU A 882 -10.44 -15.95 5.98
C LEU A 882 -11.88 -15.82 6.51
N TYR A 883 -12.77 -15.22 5.74
CA TYR A 883 -14.17 -15.01 6.15
C TYR A 883 -14.95 -16.32 6.27
N ARG A 884 -14.72 -17.30 5.39
CA ARG A 884 -15.36 -18.62 5.50
C ARG A 884 -14.87 -19.40 6.72
N ALA A 885 -13.59 -19.28 7.08
CA ALA A 885 -13.09 -19.83 8.33
C ALA A 885 -13.79 -19.19 9.53
N ALA A 886 -13.94 -17.85 9.53
CA ALA A 886 -14.66 -17.13 10.58
C ALA A 886 -16.14 -17.56 10.68
N ALA A 887 -16.82 -17.75 9.55
CA ALA A 887 -18.20 -18.26 9.53
C ALA A 887 -18.29 -19.70 10.08
N THR A 888 -17.35 -20.56 9.72
CA THR A 888 -17.29 -21.95 10.21
C THR A 888 -17.11 -22.00 11.72
N VAL A 889 -16.20 -21.19 12.25
CA VAL A 889 -15.93 -21.07 13.69
C VAL A 889 -17.14 -20.51 14.45
N ALA A 890 -17.82 -19.50 13.90
CA ALA A 890 -19.03 -18.93 14.51
C ALA A 890 -20.13 -20.00 14.65
N ASN A 891 -20.41 -20.76 13.59
CA ASN A 891 -21.42 -21.83 13.61
C ASN A 891 -21.08 -22.98 14.58
N ALA A 892 -19.79 -23.33 14.70
CA ALA A 892 -19.34 -24.36 15.64
C ALA A 892 -19.50 -23.91 17.10
N GLY A 893 -19.25 -22.64 17.40
CA GLY A 893 -19.45 -22.06 18.73
C GLY A 893 -20.92 -22.07 19.18
N ASP A 894 -21.84 -21.72 18.28
CA ASP A 894 -23.28 -21.73 18.56
C ASP A 894 -23.81 -23.15 18.85
N THR A 895 -23.19 -24.18 18.25
CA THR A 895 -23.56 -25.58 18.45
C THR A 895 -23.03 -26.13 19.77
N ALA A 896 -21.91 -25.61 20.30
CA ALA A 896 -21.35 -26.03 21.59
C ALA A 896 -22.04 -25.34 22.80
N GLN A 897 -22.77 -24.25 22.57
CA GLN A 897 -23.57 -23.55 23.60
C GLN A 897 -25.01 -24.06 23.71
N ARG A 898 -25.49 -24.80 22.71
CA ARG A 898 -26.77 -25.55 22.74
C ARG A 898 -26.53 -26.96 23.23
#